data_AF-A0A0N0JQ03-F1
#
_entry.id   AF-A0A0N0JQ03-F1
#
_cell.length_a   1.000
_cell.length_b   1.000
_cell.length_c   1.000
_cell.angle_alpha   90.00
_cell.angle_beta   90.00
_cell.angle_gamma   90.00
#
_symmetry.space_group_name_H-M   'P 1'
#
loop_
_entity.id
_entity.type
_entity.pdbx_description
1 polymer ?
#
loop_
_entity_poly.entity_id
_entity_poly.type
_entity_poly.pdbx_seq_one_letter_code
_entity_poly.pdbx_strand_id
1 'polypeptide(L)'
;MDDLLQEFLTETGENLDTVDRELVRFEQEPNNRDILGNIFRLVHTVKGTCGFIGLPRLEALTHAAESLIGQFRDGATVSAIAVTAVLETIDRVKDILTELSEKGEEPLGNDENLIRELASLAEHAKSELGQKQPRLVDGADPVAAYLARHTAQSVQAPIEDGLDLVFRSAPGPQRGKDGRIQPLEEAQAGDEAPSRESRAAGPATLRVNVDTIEHLMTMVSELVLTRNQLLEISRQQDDTGLKAPLQRLSLITAELQDGIMKTRMQPIGNAWSKLPRIVRDLGAELGKRIELVTEGADTELDRQILDLVKDPLIHMVRNCADHGIELPAERRAAGKTDHGTIRLAAYHEGGSVTIAVADDGRGLDLERIRRKALQRGLATEAEIERMTDAQVNRFIFHPGFSTADNITAISGRGVGMDVVKVNVDAIGGLIDVVSKPGFGTTITIKIPLTLAIVAALIVVAGEQRYAIPQIVVRELVRVKSGADHRIEDINGAPILRLRGRLLPVIALSGLMGTAEPSFDDGFIVVAQIGERLFGILVDSVFHTEEIVVKPMSSKLRHIPIFSGNTILGDGAVVLIIDPNGVASLVGAAGTGNAFDGDDKAAIVAAAAEKTTMLVFKTGQDGIRAVPLSLVTRLEEVDATKFEHGSGRTLLHYRDRLIPVVLVGETQLRAEGLQPLVIVSDGAMTIALAVDAIIDIVDEILDIQMANDENRGIVGSAMIRGRATDIIDLAHYLPLQERGWHRAGSAPTETSATARILLVEPSAFLRDMLTPVLKASGHNVAVASGFEAARQHLSDAAITTVLVDLDGDIQGAFDFVTALRSAPAGDHLRVIGMTTLVTPDLHMRAERARLDGVVAKFDRRALLGELAERRAGIREAA
;
A
#
# COMPACT_ATOMS: atom_id res chain seq x y z
N MET A 1 41.60 -21.85 3.52
CA MET A 1 40.96 -21.56 4.82
C MET A 1 40.47 -22.89 5.34
N ASP A 2 40.76 -23.23 6.59
CA ASP A 2 40.38 -24.52 7.18
C ASP A 2 38.85 -24.65 7.22
N ASP A 3 38.27 -25.81 6.89
CA ASP A 3 36.80 -25.98 6.79
C ASP A 3 36.10 -25.63 8.12
N LEU A 4 36.77 -25.94 9.24
CA LEU A 4 36.34 -25.59 10.60
C LEU A 4 36.34 -24.08 10.87
N LEU A 5 37.29 -23.34 10.31
CA LEU A 5 37.36 -21.88 10.44
C LEU A 5 36.24 -21.22 9.64
N GLN A 6 35.89 -21.78 8.48
CA GLN A 6 34.85 -21.28 7.61
C GLN A 6 33.44 -21.51 8.19
N GLU A 7 33.21 -22.66 8.82
CA GLU A 7 32.01 -22.96 9.59
C GLU A 7 31.89 -22.00 10.79
N PHE A 8 32.97 -21.79 11.54
CA PHE A 8 33.01 -20.84 12.65
C PHE A 8 32.72 -19.39 12.25
N LEU A 9 33.31 -18.91 11.15
CA LEU A 9 33.04 -17.54 10.66
C LEU A 9 31.57 -17.36 10.29
N THR A 10 30.95 -18.40 9.73
CA THR A 10 29.52 -18.39 9.37
C THR A 10 28.63 -18.41 10.61
N GLU A 11 28.87 -19.34 11.54
CA GLU A 11 28.10 -19.47 12.78
C GLU A 11 28.26 -18.23 13.69
N THR A 12 29.48 -17.73 13.82
CA THR A 12 29.78 -16.56 14.65
C THR A 12 29.23 -15.28 14.03
N GLY A 13 29.21 -15.16 12.69
CA GLY A 13 28.55 -14.07 11.99
C GLY A 13 27.04 -14.01 12.30
N GLU A 14 26.34 -15.15 12.20
CA GLU A 14 24.90 -15.24 12.53
C GLU A 14 24.62 -14.93 14.01
N ASN A 15 25.50 -15.40 14.91
CA ASN A 15 25.40 -15.11 16.33
C ASN A 15 25.59 -13.61 16.61
N LEU A 16 26.54 -12.94 15.95
CA LEU A 16 26.80 -11.51 16.13
C LEU A 16 25.69 -10.62 15.54
N ASP A 17 25.09 -11.01 14.42
CA ASP A 17 23.91 -10.33 13.88
C ASP A 17 22.71 -10.41 14.85
N THR A 18 22.60 -11.51 15.58
CA THR A 18 21.59 -11.67 16.63
C THR A 18 21.92 -10.85 17.86
N VAL A 19 23.20 -10.81 18.28
CA VAL A 19 23.68 -9.93 19.34
C VAL A 19 23.38 -8.47 19.02
N ASP A 20 23.52 -8.01 17.77
CA ASP A 20 23.24 -6.62 17.38
C ASP A 20 21.80 -6.17 17.63
N ARG A 21 20.83 -7.05 17.37
CA ARG A 21 19.42 -6.75 17.66
C ARG A 21 19.17 -6.63 19.16
N GLU A 22 19.79 -7.51 19.94
CA GLU A 22 19.65 -7.51 21.40
C GLU A 22 20.44 -6.37 22.06
N LEU A 23 21.56 -5.92 21.47
CA LEU A 23 22.35 -4.78 21.94
C LEU A 23 21.58 -3.46 21.86
N VAL A 24 20.78 -3.26 20.81
CA VAL A 24 19.91 -2.07 20.71
C VAL A 24 18.88 -2.06 21.84
N ARG A 25 18.30 -3.23 22.14
CA ARG A 25 17.33 -3.37 23.24
C ARG A 25 18.02 -3.27 24.61
N PHE A 26 19.24 -3.79 24.75
CA PHE A 26 20.06 -3.67 25.95
C PHE A 26 20.40 -2.21 26.28
N GLU A 27 20.67 -1.38 25.26
CA GLU A 27 20.92 0.04 25.46
C GLU A 27 19.66 0.79 25.96
N GLN A 28 18.48 0.37 25.53
CA GLN A 28 17.19 0.95 25.94
C GLN A 28 16.73 0.43 27.31
N GLU A 29 16.96 -0.85 27.60
CA GLU A 29 16.56 -1.54 28.83
C GLU A 29 17.74 -2.31 29.46
N PRO A 30 18.74 -1.62 30.06
CA PRO A 30 20.00 -2.25 30.48
C PRO A 30 19.87 -3.30 31.58
N ASN A 31 18.80 -3.26 32.37
CA ASN A 31 18.57 -4.20 33.48
C ASN A 31 17.55 -5.31 33.11
N ASN A 32 17.16 -5.44 31.84
CA ASN A 32 16.26 -6.50 31.40
C ASN A 32 16.98 -7.86 31.41
N ARG A 33 16.47 -8.79 32.22
CA ARG A 33 17.10 -10.10 32.46
C ARG A 33 17.08 -11.02 31.25
N ASP A 34 16.05 -10.92 30.41
CA ASP A 34 15.91 -11.78 29.23
C ASP A 34 16.95 -11.38 28.17
N ILE A 35 17.13 -10.07 27.98
CA ILE A 35 18.14 -9.50 27.08
C ILE A 35 19.56 -9.89 27.55
N LEU A 36 19.85 -9.69 28.83
CA LEU A 36 21.14 -10.07 29.43
C LEU A 36 21.40 -11.58 29.31
N GLY A 37 20.38 -12.42 29.50
CA GLY A 37 20.48 -13.87 29.35
C GLY A 37 20.77 -14.29 27.90
N ASN A 38 20.15 -13.65 26.93
CA ASN A 38 20.39 -13.90 25.50
C ASN A 38 21.81 -13.50 25.09
N ILE A 39 22.25 -12.29 25.43
CA ILE A 39 23.61 -11.81 25.12
C ILE A 39 24.65 -12.71 25.80
N PHE A 40 24.44 -13.09 27.07
CA PHE A 40 25.34 -14.00 27.78
C PHE A 40 25.50 -15.35 27.06
N ARG A 41 24.40 -15.98 26.62
CA ARG A 41 24.44 -17.26 25.90
C ARG A 41 25.22 -17.15 24.60
N LEU A 42 24.98 -16.08 23.82
CA LEU A 42 25.64 -15.86 22.54
C LEU A 42 27.15 -15.64 22.73
N VAL A 43 27.56 -14.77 23.66
CA VAL A 43 28.99 -14.53 23.94
C VAL A 43 29.67 -15.79 24.49
N HIS A 44 28.98 -16.57 25.32
CA HIS A 44 29.50 -17.84 25.84
C HIS A 44 29.77 -18.87 24.74
N THR A 45 28.85 -18.98 23.77
CA THR A 45 29.03 -19.86 22.60
C THR A 45 30.23 -19.41 21.76
N VAL A 46 30.34 -18.12 21.44
CA VAL A 46 31.47 -17.58 20.65
C VAL A 46 32.80 -17.84 21.36
N LYS A 47 32.89 -17.60 22.68
CA LYS A 47 34.10 -17.91 23.46
C LYS A 47 34.47 -19.41 23.36
N GLY A 48 33.48 -20.29 23.51
CA GLY A 48 33.68 -21.74 23.45
C GLY A 48 34.30 -22.19 22.12
N THR A 49 33.81 -21.64 21.01
CA THR A 49 34.32 -21.98 19.68
C THR A 49 35.68 -21.34 19.39
N CYS A 50 35.94 -20.11 19.88
CA CYS A 50 37.27 -19.48 19.79
C CYS A 50 38.37 -20.31 20.47
N GLY A 51 38.10 -20.87 21.66
CA GLY A 51 39.06 -21.70 22.38
C GLY A 51 39.33 -23.05 21.71
N PHE A 52 38.37 -23.59 20.95
CA PHE A 52 38.54 -24.81 20.16
C PHE A 52 39.40 -24.59 18.91
N ILE A 53 39.21 -23.45 18.23
CA ILE A 53 39.88 -23.11 16.96
C ILE A 53 41.28 -22.52 17.19
N GLY A 54 41.57 -22.08 18.41
CA GLY A 54 42.88 -21.52 18.77
C GLY A 54 43.00 -20.04 18.42
N LEU A 55 41.97 -19.26 18.73
CA LEU A 55 41.90 -17.80 18.54
C LEU A 55 42.04 -17.08 19.90
N PRO A 56 43.26 -16.99 20.47
CA PRO A 56 43.48 -16.57 21.86
C PRO A 56 43.09 -15.11 22.12
N ARG A 57 43.17 -14.22 21.12
CA ARG A 57 42.83 -12.81 21.30
C ARG A 57 41.31 -12.61 21.35
N LEU A 58 40.55 -13.27 20.46
CA LEU A 58 39.09 -13.34 20.49
C LEU A 58 38.57 -14.04 21.75
N GLU A 59 39.20 -15.14 22.17
CA GLU A 59 38.86 -15.84 23.41
C GLU A 59 38.99 -14.92 24.63
N ALA A 60 40.08 -14.15 24.73
CA ALA A 60 40.29 -13.23 25.85
C ALA A 60 39.26 -12.10 25.90
N LEU A 61 38.89 -11.52 24.75
CA LEU A 61 37.87 -10.47 24.65
C LEU A 61 36.47 -10.97 25.02
N THR A 62 36.07 -12.10 24.44
CA THR A 62 34.75 -12.69 24.69
C THR A 62 34.61 -13.18 26.14
N HIS A 63 35.68 -13.70 26.73
CA HIS A 63 35.73 -14.06 28.16
C HIS A 63 35.55 -12.84 29.09
N ALA A 64 36.19 -11.71 28.77
CA ALA A 64 36.07 -10.48 29.56
C ALA A 64 34.63 -9.90 29.49
N ALA A 65 34.03 -9.90 28.29
CA ALA A 65 32.64 -9.49 28.09
C ALA A 65 31.66 -10.41 28.84
N GLU A 66 31.82 -11.73 28.71
CA GLU A 66 30.99 -12.72 29.40
C GLU A 66 31.03 -12.54 30.92
N SER A 67 32.22 -12.29 31.48
CA SER A 67 32.40 -12.10 32.91
C SER A 67 31.62 -10.89 33.44
N LEU A 68 31.61 -9.79 32.70
CA LEU A 68 30.88 -8.57 33.04
C LEU A 68 29.35 -8.77 32.91
N ILE A 69 28.90 -9.29 31.76
CA ILE A 69 27.48 -9.56 31.48
C ILE A 69 26.91 -10.56 32.48
N GLY A 70 27.71 -11.54 32.91
CA GLY A 70 27.35 -12.50 33.96
C GLY A 70 26.98 -11.82 35.28
N GLN A 71 27.73 -10.79 35.72
CA GLN A 71 27.39 -10.05 36.94
C GLN A 71 26.06 -9.28 36.80
N PHE A 72 25.80 -8.69 35.63
CA PHE A 72 24.55 -7.98 35.37
C PHE A 72 23.35 -8.92 35.34
N ARG A 73 23.49 -10.09 34.69
CA ARG A 73 22.49 -11.15 34.71
C ARG A 73 22.16 -11.59 36.15
N ASP A 74 23.18 -11.70 36.98
CA ASP A 74 23.05 -12.11 38.38
C ASP A 74 22.49 -10.99 39.29
N GLY A 75 22.24 -9.79 38.75
CA GLY A 75 21.48 -8.71 39.39
C GLY A 75 22.30 -7.49 39.83
N ALA A 76 23.55 -7.36 39.37
CA ALA A 76 24.33 -6.13 39.54
C ALA A 76 23.74 -4.99 38.71
N THR A 77 23.91 -3.74 39.16
CA THR A 77 23.40 -2.59 38.40
C THR A 77 24.21 -2.33 37.15
N VAL A 78 23.52 -2.15 36.01
CA VAL A 78 24.17 -1.81 34.75
C VAL A 78 24.38 -0.31 34.65
N SER A 79 25.64 0.13 34.55
CA SER A 79 26.00 1.53 34.35
C SER A 79 26.14 1.88 32.86
N ALA A 80 25.96 3.16 32.50
CA ALA A 80 26.13 3.61 31.11
C ALA A 80 27.54 3.31 30.55
N ILE A 81 28.57 3.42 31.40
CA ILE A 81 29.97 3.09 31.04
C ILE A 81 30.09 1.61 30.71
N ALA A 82 29.41 0.73 31.45
CA ALA A 82 29.44 -0.70 31.16
C ALA A 82 28.70 -1.08 29.88
N VAL A 83 27.59 -0.39 29.56
CA VAL A 83 26.91 -0.57 28.27
C VAL A 83 27.84 -0.21 27.12
N THR A 84 28.52 0.95 27.20
CA THR A 84 29.49 1.38 26.19
C THR A 84 30.64 0.39 26.04
N ALA A 85 31.23 -0.09 27.14
CA ALA A 85 32.32 -1.06 27.09
C ALA A 85 31.91 -2.40 26.45
N VAL A 86 30.69 -2.88 26.70
CA VAL A 86 30.14 -4.09 26.06
C VAL A 86 29.95 -3.87 24.56
N LEU A 87 29.39 -2.73 24.14
CA LEU A 87 29.21 -2.38 22.73
C LEU A 87 30.56 -2.30 21.99
N GLU A 88 31.54 -1.60 22.57
CA GLU A 88 32.89 -1.47 22.01
C GLU A 88 33.59 -2.84 21.86
N THR A 89 33.33 -3.76 22.79
CA THR A 89 33.88 -5.11 22.72
C THR A 89 33.28 -5.93 21.59
N ILE A 90 31.96 -5.84 21.37
CA ILE A 90 31.31 -6.55 20.27
C ILE A 90 31.73 -5.98 18.91
N ASP A 91 31.86 -4.66 18.79
CA ASP A 91 32.39 -4.03 17.57
C ASP A 91 33.84 -4.46 17.31
N ARG A 92 34.69 -4.52 18.34
CA ARG A 92 36.06 -5.03 18.21
C ARG A 92 36.11 -6.50 17.79
N VAL A 93 35.22 -7.35 18.30
CA VAL A 93 35.11 -8.76 17.89
C VAL A 93 34.76 -8.87 16.40
N LYS A 94 33.85 -8.02 15.89
CA LYS A 94 33.52 -7.99 14.44
C LYS A 94 34.69 -7.55 13.57
N ASP A 95 35.44 -6.54 14.00
CA ASP A 95 36.63 -6.10 13.27
C ASP A 95 37.63 -7.25 13.13
N ILE A 96 37.89 -7.96 14.23
CA ILE A 96 38.81 -9.10 14.25
C ILE A 96 38.30 -10.24 13.36
N LEU A 97 37.00 -10.54 13.37
CA LEU A 97 36.42 -11.58 12.51
C LEU A 97 36.43 -11.22 11.04
N THR A 98 36.23 -9.94 10.71
CA THR A 98 36.33 -9.44 9.33
C THR A 98 37.74 -9.65 8.81
N GLU A 99 38.76 -9.23 9.57
CA GLU A 99 40.16 -9.46 9.20
C GLU A 99 40.54 -10.95 9.16
N LEU A 100 40.02 -11.75 10.09
CA LEU A 100 40.20 -13.21 10.11
C LEU A 100 39.63 -13.88 8.85
N SER A 101 38.49 -13.39 8.35
CA SER A 101 37.87 -13.90 7.11
C SER A 101 38.68 -13.58 5.85
N GLU A 102 39.39 -12.45 5.84
CA GLU A 102 40.21 -12.01 4.71
C GLU A 102 41.60 -12.67 4.70
N LYS A 103 42.22 -12.82 5.88
CA LYS A 103 43.62 -13.25 6.02
C LYS A 103 43.78 -14.71 6.43
N GLY A 104 42.71 -15.34 6.93
CA GLY A 104 42.71 -16.73 7.40
C GLY A 104 43.46 -16.97 8.71
N GLU A 105 44.00 -15.92 9.33
CA GLU A 105 44.71 -15.94 10.62
C GLU A 105 44.27 -14.75 11.48
N GLU A 106 44.33 -14.91 12.80
CA GLU A 106 43.94 -13.85 13.74
C GLU A 106 44.88 -12.64 13.61
N PRO A 107 44.35 -11.41 13.44
CA PRO A 107 45.18 -10.22 13.26
C PRO A 107 46.08 -9.95 14.47
N LEU A 108 47.34 -9.63 14.19
CA LEU A 108 48.31 -9.21 15.21
C LEU A 108 47.84 -7.93 15.92
N GLY A 109 47.80 -7.95 17.25
CA GLY A 109 47.38 -6.80 18.06
C GLY A 109 47.14 -7.20 19.51
N ASN A 110 46.73 -6.24 20.34
CA ASN A 110 46.45 -6.46 21.75
C ASN A 110 45.32 -5.54 22.23
N ASP A 111 44.27 -6.11 22.82
CA ASP A 111 43.11 -5.41 23.37
C ASP A 111 43.15 -5.34 24.91
N GLU A 112 44.33 -5.45 25.50
CA GLU A 112 44.59 -5.42 26.95
C GLU A 112 43.97 -4.22 27.68
N ASN A 113 43.81 -3.07 27.01
CA ASN A 113 43.17 -1.90 27.61
C ASN A 113 41.68 -2.15 27.85
N LEU A 114 40.98 -2.62 26.82
CA LEU A 114 39.55 -2.92 26.87
C LEU A 114 39.27 -4.12 27.79
N ILE A 115 40.12 -5.15 27.75
CA ILE A 115 40.04 -6.30 28.65
C ILE A 115 40.20 -5.87 30.12
N ARG A 116 41.14 -4.98 30.43
CA ARG A 116 41.32 -4.45 31.80
C ARG A 116 40.14 -3.60 32.25
N GLU A 117 39.55 -2.83 31.36
CA GLU A 117 38.36 -2.03 31.64
C GLU A 117 37.16 -2.90 31.97
N LEU A 118 36.86 -3.90 31.14
CA LEU A 118 35.79 -4.88 31.39
C LEU A 118 36.01 -5.65 32.69
N ALA A 119 37.24 -6.08 32.98
CA ALA A 119 37.57 -6.80 34.21
C ALA A 119 37.40 -5.90 35.45
N SER A 120 37.78 -4.63 35.36
CA SER A 120 37.55 -3.67 36.43
C SER A 120 36.05 -3.49 36.69
N LEU A 121 35.25 -3.29 35.64
CA LEU A 121 33.81 -3.16 35.75
C LEU A 121 33.16 -4.42 36.33
N ALA A 122 33.64 -5.60 35.95
CA ALA A 122 33.12 -6.87 36.46
C ALA A 122 33.40 -7.05 37.96
N GLU A 123 34.60 -6.68 38.44
CA GLU A 123 34.91 -6.72 39.87
C GLU A 123 34.12 -5.69 40.68
N HIS A 124 33.84 -4.50 40.12
CA HIS A 124 32.93 -3.54 40.76
C HIS A 124 31.50 -4.09 40.87
N ALA A 125 30.97 -4.67 39.79
CA ALA A 125 29.64 -5.29 39.76
C ALA A 125 29.53 -6.47 40.75
N LYS A 126 30.58 -7.29 40.85
CA LYS A 126 30.68 -8.41 41.80
C LYS A 126 30.77 -7.94 43.26
N SER A 127 31.47 -6.84 43.53
CA SER A 127 31.52 -6.20 44.86
C SER A 127 30.14 -5.66 45.27
N GLU A 128 29.37 -5.08 44.33
CA GLU A 128 27.99 -4.65 44.57
C GLU A 128 27.09 -5.83 44.98
N LEU A 129 27.16 -6.94 44.25
CA LEU A 129 26.41 -8.16 44.56
C LEU A 129 26.77 -8.73 45.95
N GLY A 130 28.04 -8.68 46.33
CA GLY A 130 28.52 -9.09 47.66
C GLY A 130 28.03 -8.21 48.81
N GLN A 131 27.72 -6.93 48.56
CA GLN A 131 27.16 -6.01 49.56
C GLN A 131 25.63 -6.07 49.68
N LYS A 132 24.93 -6.55 48.62
CA LYS A 132 23.47 -6.67 48.55
C LYS A 132 22.91 -7.92 49.26
N GLN A 133 23.75 -8.89 49.60
CA GLN A 133 23.34 -10.03 50.41
C GLN A 133 23.20 -9.61 51.88
N PRO A 134 22.03 -9.81 52.53
CA PRO A 134 21.87 -9.47 53.92
C PRO A 134 22.81 -10.34 54.76
N ARG A 135 23.65 -9.69 55.61
CA ARG A 135 24.28 -10.37 56.73
C ARG A 135 23.17 -11.04 57.54
N LEU A 136 23.17 -12.37 57.55
CA LEU A 136 22.30 -13.18 58.39
C LEU A 136 22.48 -12.74 59.84
N VAL A 137 21.48 -12.04 60.37
CA VAL A 137 21.36 -11.78 61.80
C VAL A 137 20.82 -13.07 62.41
N ASP A 138 21.56 -13.63 63.35
CA ASP A 138 21.15 -14.79 64.14
C ASP A 138 19.77 -14.56 64.77
N GLY A 139 18.82 -15.44 64.43
CA GLY A 139 17.55 -15.57 65.13
C GLY A 139 16.32 -15.17 64.32
N ALA A 140 15.86 -16.04 63.41
CA ALA A 140 14.44 -16.13 63.05
C ALA A 140 14.10 -17.48 62.39
N ASP A 141 13.15 -18.16 63.05
CA ASP A 141 12.20 -19.19 62.60
C ASP A 141 12.58 -20.16 61.44
N PRO A 142 12.85 -21.45 61.73
CA PRO A 142 13.11 -22.46 60.70
C PRO A 142 11.92 -22.74 59.76
N VAL A 143 10.70 -22.34 60.13
CA VAL A 143 9.49 -22.55 59.29
C VAL A 143 9.41 -21.52 58.16
N ALA A 144 9.85 -20.28 58.39
CA ALA A 144 9.89 -19.25 57.36
C ALA A 144 10.94 -19.56 56.26
N ALA A 145 12.07 -20.14 56.66
CA ALA A 145 13.13 -20.59 55.72
C ALA A 145 12.72 -21.83 54.91
N TYR A 146 11.83 -22.67 55.44
CA TYR A 146 11.27 -23.83 54.73
C TYR A 146 10.20 -23.40 53.71
N LEU A 147 9.30 -22.48 54.09
CA LEU A 147 8.26 -21.96 53.20
C LEU A 147 8.85 -21.17 52.02
N ALA A 148 9.87 -20.33 52.26
CA ALA A 148 10.52 -19.57 51.18
C ALA A 148 11.20 -20.46 50.12
N ARG A 149 11.68 -21.67 50.49
CA ARG A 149 12.27 -22.63 49.55
C ARG A 149 11.22 -23.39 48.72
N HIS A 150 9.99 -23.51 49.22
CA HIS A 150 8.93 -24.29 48.58
C HIS A 150 7.86 -23.46 47.87
N THR A 151 7.71 -22.16 48.18
CA THR A 151 6.75 -21.28 47.48
C THR A 151 7.28 -20.72 46.15
N ALA A 152 8.58 -20.80 45.86
CA ALA A 152 9.17 -20.35 44.60
C ALA A 152 8.92 -21.29 43.40
N GLN A 153 8.22 -22.43 43.59
CA GLN A 153 7.99 -23.44 42.54
C GLN A 153 6.57 -23.45 41.93
N SER A 154 5.69 -22.49 42.21
CA SER A 154 4.27 -22.64 41.79
C SER A 154 3.53 -21.41 41.28
N VAL A 155 4.18 -20.30 40.93
CA VAL A 155 3.48 -19.18 40.28
C VAL A 155 4.36 -18.49 39.24
N GLN A 156 4.32 -18.96 37.99
CA GLN A 156 4.30 -18.20 36.72
C GLN A 156 4.63 -19.13 35.54
N ALA A 157 3.61 -19.38 34.71
CA ALA A 157 3.79 -19.63 33.29
C ALA A 157 2.95 -18.56 32.57
N PRO A 158 3.54 -17.88 31.57
CA PRO A 158 3.16 -18.20 30.19
C PRO A 158 4.34 -18.29 29.19
N ILE A 159 4.25 -19.33 28.35
CA ILE A 159 4.67 -19.48 26.93
C ILE A 159 6.16 -19.21 26.60
N GLU A 160 6.96 -20.29 26.57
CA GLU A 160 8.28 -20.34 25.94
C GLU A 160 8.28 -21.25 24.70
N ASP A 161 8.93 -20.76 23.64
CA ASP A 161 9.22 -21.43 22.38
C ASP A 161 10.28 -22.54 22.54
N GLY A 162 9.87 -23.78 22.28
CA GLY A 162 10.51 -24.76 21.37
C GLY A 162 11.96 -25.24 21.50
N LEU A 163 12.93 -24.48 22.00
CA LEU A 163 14.36 -24.77 21.75
C LEU A 163 15.17 -25.28 22.95
N ASP A 164 14.70 -25.15 24.18
CA ASP A 164 15.54 -25.41 25.37
C ASP A 164 15.45 -26.84 25.97
N LEU A 165 14.66 -27.75 25.37
CA LEU A 165 14.52 -29.13 25.86
C LEU A 165 15.38 -30.16 25.12
N VAL A 166 16.01 -29.79 24.01
CA VAL A 166 16.88 -30.70 23.22
C VAL A 166 18.31 -30.76 23.77
N PHE A 167 18.76 -29.74 24.52
CA PHE A 167 20.15 -29.68 25.01
C PHE A 167 20.38 -30.22 26.44
N ARG A 168 19.34 -30.47 27.23
CA ARG A 168 19.49 -30.98 28.62
C ARG A 168 19.52 -32.50 28.76
N SER A 169 19.46 -33.25 27.64
CA SER A 169 19.40 -34.72 27.64
C SER A 169 20.60 -35.39 26.96
N ALA A 170 21.71 -34.67 26.75
CA ALA A 170 22.97 -35.29 26.33
C ALA A 170 23.80 -35.66 27.59
N PRO A 171 24.09 -36.94 27.86
CA PRO A 171 25.06 -37.29 28.89
C PRO A 171 26.42 -36.70 28.50
N GLY A 172 26.98 -35.84 29.37
CA GLY A 172 28.29 -35.24 29.14
C GLY A 172 29.41 -36.29 29.08
N PRO A 173 30.56 -35.98 28.43
CA PRO A 173 31.65 -36.93 28.28
C PRO A 173 32.24 -37.29 29.64
N GLN A 174 32.22 -38.58 30.00
CA GLN A 174 32.88 -39.05 31.21
C GLN A 174 34.41 -39.01 31.02
N ARG A 175 35.09 -38.20 31.84
CA ARG A 175 36.55 -38.19 31.93
C ARG A 175 37.02 -39.47 32.63
N GLY A 176 37.93 -40.21 32.00
CA GLY A 176 38.68 -41.28 32.67
C GLY A 176 39.52 -40.74 33.83
N LYS A 177 40.05 -41.64 34.68
CA LYS A 177 40.80 -41.31 35.91
C LYS A 177 42.08 -40.47 35.71
N ASP A 178 42.40 -40.15 34.46
CA ASP A 178 43.64 -39.51 34.02
C ASP A 178 43.37 -38.15 33.34
N GLY A 179 42.10 -37.74 33.24
CA GLY A 179 41.70 -36.38 32.85
C GLY A 179 41.75 -36.02 31.36
N ARG A 180 41.99 -36.96 30.43
CA ARG A 180 41.92 -36.72 28.97
C ARG A 180 40.67 -37.36 28.33
N ILE A 181 40.13 -36.72 27.27
CA ILE A 181 39.00 -37.20 26.45
C ILE A 181 39.56 -38.06 25.30
N GLN A 182 39.05 -39.27 25.09
CA GLN A 182 39.35 -40.13 23.92
C GLN A 182 38.12 -40.17 22.97
N PRO A 183 38.31 -40.25 21.64
CA PRO A 183 37.19 -40.38 20.70
C PRO A 183 36.69 -41.84 20.66
N LEU A 184 35.37 -42.03 20.66
CA LEU A 184 34.74 -43.34 20.45
C LEU A 184 34.34 -43.51 18.98
N GLU A 185 34.93 -44.52 18.34
CA GLU A 185 34.52 -45.09 17.06
C GLU A 185 33.13 -45.75 17.14
N GLU A 186 32.50 -45.87 15.97
CA GLU A 186 31.16 -46.38 15.66
C GLU A 186 30.85 -47.79 16.21
N ALA A 187 29.64 -47.98 16.77
CA ALA A 187 29.01 -49.30 16.86
C ALA A 187 27.46 -49.24 16.97
N GLN A 188 26.83 -49.66 15.87
CA GLN A 188 25.53 -50.33 15.62
C GLN A 188 24.46 -50.51 16.73
N ALA A 189 23.24 -50.06 16.35
CA ALA A 189 21.88 -50.63 16.50
C ALA A 189 21.45 -51.43 17.75
N GLY A 190 20.33 -50.99 18.35
CA GLY A 190 19.48 -51.78 19.25
C GLY A 190 18.15 -51.07 19.52
N ASP A 191 17.07 -51.68 19.05
CA ASP A 191 15.66 -51.29 19.10
C ASP A 191 15.09 -51.32 20.53
N GLU A 192 14.41 -50.24 20.96
CA GLU A 192 13.23 -50.27 21.85
C GLU A 192 12.75 -48.83 22.15
N ALA A 193 11.56 -48.49 21.63
CA ALA A 193 10.88 -47.22 21.85
C ALA A 193 10.09 -47.20 23.18
N PRO A 194 9.92 -46.01 23.78
CA PRO A 194 8.65 -45.68 24.43
C PRO A 194 7.96 -44.52 23.70
N SER A 195 6.68 -44.76 23.44
CA SER A 195 5.63 -43.86 22.95
C SER A 195 5.82 -42.38 23.25
N ARG A 196 6.09 -41.58 22.20
CA ARG A 196 5.95 -40.12 22.20
C ARG A 196 4.47 -39.76 22.10
N GLU A 197 3.94 -39.17 23.15
CA GLU A 197 2.75 -38.34 23.08
C GLU A 197 2.98 -37.18 22.10
N SER A 198 2.02 -37.01 21.19
CA SER A 198 1.99 -36.00 20.16
C SER A 198 1.95 -34.60 20.76
N ARG A 199 3.08 -33.89 20.76
CA ARG A 199 3.08 -32.43 20.89
C ARG A 199 2.53 -31.81 19.61
N ALA A 200 1.66 -30.83 19.79
CA ALA A 200 1.11 -30.02 18.69
C ALA A 200 2.26 -29.44 17.87
N ALA A 201 2.29 -29.76 16.58
CA ALA A 201 3.26 -29.23 15.65
C ALA A 201 3.00 -27.72 15.49
N GLY A 202 3.93 -26.90 15.99
CA GLY A 202 4.15 -25.60 15.38
C GLY A 202 4.46 -25.79 13.89
N PRO A 203 4.21 -24.78 13.03
CA PRO A 203 4.44 -24.93 11.61
C PRO A 203 5.90 -25.33 11.37
N ALA A 204 6.11 -26.44 10.68
CA ALA A 204 7.44 -26.93 10.33
C ALA A 204 8.12 -25.90 9.41
N THR A 205 9.14 -25.19 9.90
CA THR A 205 9.92 -24.26 9.10
C THR A 205 11.03 -25.01 8.36
N LEU A 206 11.15 -24.80 7.05
CA LEU A 206 12.19 -25.39 6.20
C LEU A 206 13.16 -24.28 5.76
N ARG A 207 14.47 -24.44 5.99
CA ARG A 207 15.49 -23.56 5.41
C ARG A 207 15.65 -23.90 3.92
N VAL A 208 15.45 -22.91 3.06
CA VAL A 208 15.55 -23.04 1.59
C VAL A 208 16.61 -22.08 1.08
N ASN A 209 17.46 -22.53 0.16
CA ASN A 209 18.47 -21.68 -0.48
C ASN A 209 17.76 -20.63 -1.37
N VAL A 210 18.21 -19.38 -1.33
CA VAL A 210 17.70 -18.27 -2.13
C VAL A 210 17.69 -18.60 -3.63
N ASP A 211 18.73 -19.26 -4.13
CA ASP A 211 18.84 -19.65 -5.55
C ASP A 211 17.70 -20.58 -5.98
N THR A 212 17.17 -21.38 -5.05
CA THR A 212 16.03 -22.28 -5.31
C THR A 212 14.75 -21.49 -5.53
N ILE A 213 14.52 -20.45 -4.72
CA ILE A 213 13.35 -19.57 -4.85
C ILE A 213 13.44 -18.75 -6.15
N GLU A 214 14.63 -18.26 -6.51
CA GLU A 214 14.85 -17.56 -7.80
C GLU A 214 14.60 -18.47 -9.01
N HIS A 215 15.06 -19.73 -8.95
CA HIS A 215 14.80 -20.69 -10.00
C HIS A 215 13.30 -21.02 -10.13
N LEU A 216 12.60 -21.20 -9.00
CA LEU A 216 11.14 -21.38 -8.98
C LEU A 216 10.42 -20.21 -9.64
N MET A 217 10.81 -18.97 -9.32
CA MET A 217 10.24 -17.77 -9.95
C MET A 217 10.46 -17.72 -11.47
N THR A 218 11.65 -18.11 -11.92
CA THR A 218 11.96 -18.20 -13.36
C THR A 218 11.05 -19.22 -14.04
N MET A 219 10.88 -20.41 -13.43
CA MET A 219 9.98 -21.44 -13.97
C MET A 219 8.52 -20.99 -13.99
N VAL A 220 8.04 -20.27 -12.98
CA VAL A 220 6.69 -19.71 -12.99
C VAL A 220 6.52 -18.67 -14.08
N SER A 221 7.52 -17.81 -14.27
CA SER A 221 7.48 -16.81 -15.34
C SER A 221 7.39 -17.49 -16.72
N GLU A 222 8.18 -18.53 -16.95
CA GLU A 222 8.10 -19.34 -18.17
C GLU A 222 6.77 -20.11 -18.29
N LEU A 223 6.18 -20.56 -17.17
CA LEU A 223 4.87 -21.20 -17.13
C LEU A 223 3.75 -20.22 -17.48
N VAL A 224 3.81 -18.98 -16.98
CA VAL A 224 2.88 -17.90 -17.35
C VAL A 224 2.99 -17.60 -18.85
N LEU A 225 4.20 -17.51 -19.39
CA LEU A 225 4.41 -17.34 -20.83
C LEU A 225 3.80 -18.51 -21.61
N THR A 226 4.10 -19.75 -21.24
CA THR A 226 3.57 -20.96 -21.90
C THR A 226 2.04 -21.01 -21.83
N ARG A 227 1.45 -20.66 -20.68
CA ARG A 227 0.00 -20.53 -20.49
C ARG A 227 -0.58 -19.51 -21.47
N ASN A 228 0.04 -18.33 -21.60
CA ASN A 228 -0.43 -17.29 -22.52
C ASN A 228 -0.34 -17.74 -23.99
N GLN A 229 0.75 -18.43 -24.37
CA GLN A 229 0.89 -19.03 -25.71
C GLN A 229 -0.24 -20.03 -26.00
N LEU A 230 -0.57 -20.90 -25.03
CA LEU A 230 -1.65 -21.88 -25.19
C LEU A 230 -3.03 -21.23 -25.29
N LEU A 231 -3.28 -20.18 -24.50
CA LEU A 231 -4.52 -19.40 -24.59
C LEU A 231 -4.68 -18.74 -25.96
N GLU A 232 -3.59 -18.24 -26.53
CA GLU A 232 -3.59 -17.64 -27.86
C GLU A 232 -3.84 -18.68 -28.96
N ILE A 233 -3.18 -19.84 -28.91
CA ILE A 233 -3.45 -20.96 -29.83
C ILE A 233 -4.91 -21.40 -29.75
N SER A 234 -5.47 -21.50 -28.53
CA SER A 234 -6.87 -21.86 -28.33
C SER A 234 -7.85 -20.82 -28.86
N ARG A 235 -7.51 -19.53 -28.77
CA ARG A 235 -8.29 -18.44 -29.38
C ARG A 235 -8.30 -18.53 -30.90
N GLN A 236 -7.16 -18.85 -31.52
CA GLN A 236 -7.04 -18.94 -32.97
C GLN A 236 -7.75 -20.16 -33.56
N GLN A 237 -7.80 -21.29 -32.82
CA GLN A 237 -8.42 -22.54 -33.29
C GLN A 237 -9.89 -22.69 -32.88
N ASP A 238 -10.42 -21.76 -32.06
CA ASP A 238 -11.76 -21.75 -31.47
C ASP A 238 -12.21 -23.11 -30.87
N ASP A 239 -11.24 -23.84 -30.32
CA ASP A 239 -11.48 -25.19 -29.78
C ASP A 239 -12.16 -25.09 -28.40
N THR A 240 -13.48 -25.30 -28.41
CA THR A 240 -14.33 -25.28 -27.22
C THR A 240 -13.91 -26.31 -26.16
N GLY A 241 -13.26 -27.41 -26.56
CA GLY A 241 -12.80 -28.46 -25.65
C GLY A 241 -11.57 -28.07 -24.81
N LEU A 242 -10.74 -27.15 -25.32
CA LEU A 242 -9.51 -26.69 -24.66
C LEU A 242 -9.75 -25.49 -23.72
N LYS A 243 -10.84 -24.74 -23.90
CA LYS A 243 -11.14 -23.53 -23.10
C LYS A 243 -11.18 -23.83 -21.59
N ALA A 244 -11.90 -24.87 -21.16
CA ALA A 244 -12.02 -25.21 -19.74
C ALA A 244 -10.71 -25.72 -19.10
N PRO A 245 -9.95 -26.65 -19.71
CA PRO A 245 -8.61 -27.03 -19.23
C PRO A 245 -7.63 -25.85 -19.12
N LEU A 246 -7.62 -24.94 -20.11
CA LEU A 246 -6.72 -23.77 -20.10
C LEU A 246 -7.10 -22.73 -19.05
N GLN A 247 -8.40 -22.54 -18.79
CA GLN A 247 -8.85 -21.71 -17.68
C GLN A 247 -8.43 -22.31 -16.33
N ARG A 248 -8.45 -23.65 -16.19
CA ARG A 248 -7.95 -24.32 -14.99
C ARG A 248 -6.43 -24.19 -14.84
N LEU A 249 -5.67 -24.36 -15.92
CA LEU A 249 -4.22 -24.10 -15.94
C LEU A 249 -3.93 -22.67 -15.48
N SER A 250 -4.70 -21.69 -15.98
CA SER A 250 -4.59 -20.29 -15.59
C SER A 250 -4.74 -20.06 -14.08
N LEU A 251 -5.76 -20.67 -13.46
CA LEU A 251 -5.99 -20.56 -12.03
C LEU A 251 -4.84 -21.17 -11.23
N ILE A 252 -4.39 -22.38 -11.60
CA ILE A 252 -3.29 -23.07 -10.92
C ILE A 252 -1.98 -22.27 -11.06
N THR A 253 -1.71 -21.71 -12.23
CA THR A 253 -0.51 -20.88 -12.44
C THR A 253 -0.55 -19.62 -11.57
N ALA A 254 -1.71 -18.97 -11.43
CA ALA A 254 -1.87 -17.81 -10.57
C ALA A 254 -1.69 -18.18 -9.08
N GLU A 255 -2.30 -19.27 -8.60
CA GLU A 255 -2.12 -19.75 -7.23
C GLU A 255 -0.65 -20.10 -6.92
N LEU A 256 0.05 -20.72 -7.88
CA LEU A 256 1.44 -21.11 -7.74
C LEU A 256 2.36 -19.86 -7.72
N GLN A 257 2.05 -18.85 -8.55
CA GLN A 257 2.72 -17.56 -8.51
C GLN A 257 2.54 -16.86 -7.16
N ASP A 258 1.30 -16.74 -6.68
CA ASP A 258 1.00 -16.12 -5.38
C ASP A 258 1.71 -16.85 -4.23
N GLY A 259 1.73 -18.19 -4.30
CA GLY A 259 2.42 -19.04 -3.32
C GLY A 259 3.92 -18.74 -3.23
N ILE A 260 4.62 -18.68 -4.38
CA ILE A 260 6.06 -18.38 -4.40
C ILE A 260 6.35 -16.92 -4.06
N MET A 261 5.47 -15.99 -4.45
CA MET A 261 5.61 -14.59 -4.04
C MET A 261 5.60 -14.48 -2.50
N LYS A 262 4.63 -15.12 -1.83
CA LYS A 262 4.57 -15.13 -0.36
C LYS A 262 5.80 -15.76 0.30
N THR A 263 6.40 -16.81 -0.29
CA THR A 263 7.64 -17.38 0.27
C THR A 263 8.87 -16.50 0.07
N ARG A 264 8.82 -15.56 -0.88
CA ARG A 264 9.89 -14.59 -1.17
C ARG A 264 9.73 -13.27 -0.41
N MET A 265 8.51 -12.95 0.03
CA MET A 265 8.24 -11.71 0.78
C MET A 265 9.02 -11.67 2.10
N GLN A 266 9.50 -10.48 2.44
CA GLN A 266 10.15 -10.19 3.71
C GLN A 266 9.49 -8.98 4.38
N PRO A 267 9.39 -8.94 5.73
CA PRO A 267 8.94 -7.76 6.44
C PRO A 267 9.84 -6.57 6.14
N ILE A 268 9.23 -5.45 5.82
CA ILE A 268 9.96 -4.26 5.42
C ILE A 268 10.84 -3.73 6.56
N GLY A 269 10.47 -3.94 7.83
CA GLY A 269 11.22 -3.51 9.01
C GLY A 269 12.70 -3.92 9.02
N ASN A 270 13.07 -5.00 8.31
CA ASN A 270 14.46 -5.39 8.08
C ASN A 270 15.29 -4.29 7.41
N ALA A 271 14.73 -3.54 6.46
CA ALA A 271 15.40 -2.42 5.81
C ALA A 271 15.61 -1.20 6.72
N TRP A 272 14.88 -1.11 7.83
CA TRP A 272 14.79 0.07 8.69
C TRP A 272 15.60 -0.14 9.97
N SER A 273 16.03 -1.38 10.25
CA SER A 273 16.74 -1.82 11.45
C SER A 273 17.94 -0.93 11.84
N LYS A 274 18.63 -0.36 10.86
CA LYS A 274 19.78 0.54 11.08
C LYS A 274 19.40 2.01 11.29
N LEU A 275 18.18 2.41 10.93
CA LEU A 275 17.73 3.81 10.96
C LEU A 275 17.70 4.41 12.39
N PRO A 276 17.25 3.71 13.44
CA PRO A 276 17.26 4.27 14.79
C PRO A 276 18.67 4.72 15.25
N ARG A 277 19.70 3.91 14.97
CA ARG A 277 21.10 4.26 15.27
C ARG A 277 21.56 5.47 14.46
N ILE A 278 21.29 5.48 13.15
CA ILE A 278 21.66 6.60 12.26
C ILE A 278 21.00 7.91 12.70
N VAL A 279 19.71 7.89 13.06
CA VAL A 279 18.98 9.08 13.51
C VAL A 279 19.52 9.59 14.85
N ARG A 280 19.88 8.70 15.78
CA ARG A 280 20.50 9.09 17.05
C ARG A 280 21.88 9.72 16.84
N ASP A 281 22.72 9.12 16.01
CA ASP A 281 24.06 9.62 15.70
C ASP A 281 23.99 11.01 15.03
N LEU A 282 23.12 11.16 14.02
CA LEU A 282 22.86 12.46 13.36
C LEU A 282 22.27 13.49 14.31
N GLY A 283 21.36 13.09 15.21
CA GLY A 283 20.80 13.96 16.24
C GLY A 283 21.88 14.53 17.15
N ALA A 284 22.82 13.68 17.59
CA ALA A 284 23.95 14.08 18.40
C ALA A 284 24.93 14.99 17.65
N GLU A 285 25.29 14.64 16.41
CA GLU A 285 26.21 15.41 15.55
C GLU A 285 25.67 16.81 15.24
N LEU A 286 24.38 16.92 14.93
CA LEU A 286 23.73 18.18 14.54
C LEU A 286 23.21 18.98 15.74
N GLY A 287 23.25 18.42 16.95
CA GLY A 287 22.66 19.03 18.16
C GLY A 287 21.13 19.12 18.13
N LYS A 288 20.46 18.21 17.41
CA LYS A 288 19.00 18.17 17.26
C LYS A 288 18.43 17.00 18.07
N ARG A 289 17.30 17.21 18.73
CA ARG A 289 16.54 16.12 19.38
C ARG A 289 15.55 15.56 18.38
N ILE A 290 15.74 14.32 17.96
CA ILE A 290 14.92 13.67 16.93
C ILE A 290 14.36 12.37 17.48
N GLU A 291 13.06 12.17 17.33
CA GLU A 291 12.35 10.93 17.60
C GLU A 291 12.00 10.23 16.29
N LEU A 292 12.29 8.94 16.19
CA LEU A 292 11.96 8.11 15.03
C LEU A 292 10.75 7.23 15.38
N VAL A 293 9.66 7.41 14.64
CA VAL A 293 8.43 6.60 14.77
C VAL A 293 8.31 5.71 13.54
N THR A 294 8.09 4.42 13.75
CA THR A 294 7.93 3.43 12.68
C THR A 294 6.58 2.76 12.78
N GLU A 295 5.81 2.74 11.70
CA GLU A 295 4.48 2.13 11.61
C GLU A 295 4.43 1.11 10.45
N GLY A 296 3.86 -0.07 10.68
CA GLY A 296 3.73 -1.11 9.66
C GLY A 296 5.05 -1.80 9.28
N ALA A 297 5.95 -2.00 10.24
CA ALA A 297 7.24 -2.70 10.02
C ALA A 297 7.07 -4.17 9.59
N ASP A 298 5.92 -4.76 9.88
CA ASP A 298 5.46 -6.08 9.48
C ASP A 298 4.98 -6.15 8.01
N THR A 299 4.83 -5.01 7.34
CA THR A 299 4.42 -4.93 5.94
C THR A 299 5.36 -5.74 5.06
N GLU A 300 4.82 -6.74 4.36
CA GLU A 300 5.57 -7.64 3.48
C GLU A 300 5.94 -6.97 2.15
N LEU A 301 7.20 -7.13 1.73
CA LEU A 301 7.75 -6.63 0.47
C LEU A 301 8.72 -7.64 -0.15
N ASP A 302 8.85 -7.63 -1.47
CA ASP A 302 9.81 -8.47 -2.19
C ASP A 302 11.25 -8.22 -1.73
N ARG A 303 12.04 -9.29 -1.53
CA ARG A 303 13.45 -9.19 -1.10
C ARG A 303 14.31 -8.28 -1.99
N GLN A 304 14.21 -8.41 -3.33
CA GLN A 304 15.04 -7.61 -4.23
C GLN A 304 14.63 -6.13 -4.16
N ILE A 305 13.33 -5.86 -4.07
CA ILE A 305 12.83 -4.50 -3.85
C ILE A 305 13.29 -3.96 -2.50
N LEU A 306 13.22 -4.76 -1.44
CA LEU A 306 13.69 -4.39 -0.10
C LEU A 306 15.16 -3.96 -0.12
N ASP A 307 16.02 -4.71 -0.82
CA ASP A 307 17.44 -4.38 -0.95
C ASP A 307 17.67 -3.08 -1.73
N LEU A 308 16.88 -2.81 -2.77
CA LEU A 308 16.97 -1.57 -3.56
C LEU A 308 16.43 -0.33 -2.82
N VAL A 309 15.50 -0.51 -1.88
CA VAL A 309 14.84 0.59 -1.14
C VAL A 309 15.60 0.99 0.13
N LYS A 310 16.49 0.13 0.67
CA LYS A 310 17.31 0.42 1.87
C LYS A 310 18.06 1.76 1.78
N ASP A 311 18.85 1.94 0.72
CA ASP A 311 19.67 3.15 0.55
C ASP A 311 18.82 4.42 0.35
N PRO A 312 17.76 4.40 -0.51
CA PRO A 312 16.79 5.49 -0.58
C PRO A 312 16.18 5.90 0.76
N LEU A 313 15.77 4.95 1.60
CA LEU A 313 15.18 5.25 2.90
C LEU A 313 16.18 5.93 3.83
N ILE A 314 17.40 5.41 3.91
CA ILE A 314 18.49 6.03 4.69
C ILE A 314 18.71 7.48 4.24
N HIS A 315 18.71 7.72 2.93
CA HIS A 315 18.92 9.05 2.39
C HIS A 315 17.78 10.02 2.73
N MET A 316 16.52 9.61 2.56
CA MET A 316 15.36 10.44 2.90
C MET A 316 15.34 10.79 4.40
N VAL A 317 15.59 9.82 5.26
CA VAL A 317 15.65 10.03 6.72
C VAL A 317 16.80 10.97 7.10
N ARG A 318 17.96 10.84 6.46
CA ARG A 318 19.07 11.77 6.67
C ARG A 318 18.70 13.19 6.25
N ASN A 319 18.06 13.37 5.09
CA ASN A 319 17.60 14.70 4.65
C ASN A 319 16.58 15.31 5.61
N CYS A 320 15.69 14.50 6.19
CA CYS A 320 14.78 14.93 7.24
C CYS A 320 15.57 15.43 8.47
N ALA A 321 16.57 14.68 8.93
CA ALA A 321 17.40 15.05 10.07
C ALA A 321 18.28 16.30 9.82
N ASP A 322 18.95 16.37 8.66
CA ASP A 322 19.88 17.44 8.29
C ASP A 322 19.17 18.76 7.98
N HIS A 323 18.13 18.71 7.13
CA HIS A 323 17.50 19.90 6.55
C HIS A 323 16.06 20.13 7.02
N GLY A 324 15.30 19.06 7.25
CA GLY A 324 13.90 19.15 7.69
C GLY A 324 13.77 19.68 9.11
N ILE A 325 14.31 18.92 10.08
CA ILE A 325 14.17 19.22 11.52
C ILE A 325 14.99 20.44 11.92
N GLU A 326 14.37 21.36 12.65
CA GLU A 326 15.01 22.58 13.17
C GLU A 326 15.72 22.36 14.50
N LEU A 327 16.57 23.31 14.91
CA LEU A 327 17.20 23.25 16.23
C LEU A 327 16.16 23.45 17.35
N PRO A 328 16.36 22.90 18.57
CA PRO A 328 15.38 23.03 19.66
C PRO A 328 14.99 24.47 19.99
N ALA A 329 15.92 25.42 19.85
CA ALA A 329 15.64 26.85 20.05
C ALA A 329 14.72 27.44 18.97
N GLU A 330 14.93 27.06 17.70
CA GLU A 330 14.09 27.47 16.57
C GLU A 330 12.69 26.85 16.68
N ARG A 331 12.60 25.56 17.09
CA ARG A 331 11.33 24.87 17.31
C ARG A 331 10.48 25.53 18.38
N ARG A 332 11.08 25.88 19.53
CA ARG A 332 10.40 26.64 20.58
C ARG A 332 9.90 28.01 20.11
N ALA A 333 10.69 28.71 19.30
CA ALA A 333 10.29 29.99 18.71
C ALA A 333 9.10 29.84 17.74
N ALA A 334 9.02 28.71 17.04
CA ALA A 334 7.91 28.36 16.14
C ALA A 334 6.69 27.72 16.85
N GLY A 335 6.72 27.55 18.19
CA GLY A 335 5.63 26.93 18.95
C GLY A 335 5.55 25.40 18.82
N LYS A 336 6.61 24.75 18.34
CA LYS A 336 6.71 23.30 18.19
C LYS A 336 7.31 22.65 19.43
N THR A 337 7.17 21.33 19.52
CA THR A 337 7.82 20.50 20.54
C THR A 337 9.35 20.59 20.47
N ASP A 338 10.01 20.40 21.62
CA ASP A 338 11.48 20.46 21.73
C ASP A 338 12.20 19.33 20.97
N HIS A 339 11.51 18.23 20.66
CA HIS A 339 11.98 17.17 19.78
C HIS A 339 11.26 17.25 18.43
N GLY A 340 11.99 17.00 17.33
CA GLY A 340 11.41 16.77 16.02
C GLY A 340 11.06 15.31 15.82
N THR A 341 10.04 15.03 15.03
CA THR A 341 9.58 13.66 14.76
C THR A 341 9.80 13.33 13.30
N ILE A 342 10.47 12.21 13.04
CA ILE A 342 10.55 11.56 11.73
C ILE A 342 9.70 10.29 11.81
N ARG A 343 8.67 10.19 10.96
CA ARG A 343 7.76 9.06 10.88
C ARG A 343 8.03 8.28 9.60
N LEU A 344 8.26 6.98 9.73
CA LEU A 344 8.23 6.05 8.60
C LEU A 344 6.97 5.19 8.74
N ALA A 345 6.18 5.11 7.69
CA ALA A 345 5.01 4.26 7.63
C ALA A 345 5.06 3.39 6.37
N ALA A 346 4.69 2.13 6.48
CA ALA A 346 4.46 1.26 5.34
C ALA A 346 3.12 0.54 5.47
N TYR A 347 2.40 0.41 4.37
CA TYR A 347 1.12 -0.30 4.34
C TYR A 347 0.78 -0.76 2.91
N HIS A 348 -0.11 -1.74 2.80
CA HIS A 348 -0.62 -2.23 1.52
C HIS A 348 -1.82 -1.39 1.07
N GLU A 349 -1.82 -0.94 -0.17
CA GLU A 349 -2.88 -0.14 -0.76
C GLU A 349 -3.08 -0.51 -2.24
N GLY A 350 -4.26 -1.02 -2.60
CA GLY A 350 -4.65 -1.21 -4.00
C GLY A 350 -3.70 -2.08 -4.85
N GLY A 351 -3.12 -3.14 -4.29
CA GLY A 351 -2.16 -4.01 -4.99
C GLY A 351 -0.74 -3.44 -5.08
N SER A 352 -0.43 -2.40 -4.31
CA SER A 352 0.91 -1.83 -4.15
C SER A 352 1.26 -1.66 -2.66
N VAL A 353 2.55 -1.61 -2.35
CA VAL A 353 3.07 -1.18 -1.05
C VAL A 353 3.34 0.31 -1.10
N THR A 354 2.72 1.07 -0.21
CA THR A 354 3.00 2.49 0.00
C THR A 354 3.95 2.63 1.19
N ILE A 355 5.08 3.33 0.98
CA ILE A 355 6.07 3.67 1.99
C ILE A 355 6.10 5.20 2.10
N ALA A 356 5.82 5.74 3.28
CA ALA A 356 5.83 7.18 3.54
C ALA A 356 6.93 7.52 4.55
N VAL A 357 7.74 8.53 4.22
CA VAL A 357 8.70 9.17 5.13
C VAL A 357 8.25 10.59 5.37
N ALA A 358 7.86 10.90 6.60
CA ALA A 358 7.36 12.21 7.00
C ALA A 358 8.21 12.83 8.11
N ASP A 359 8.37 14.14 8.08
CA ASP A 359 8.96 14.93 9.15
C ASP A 359 8.01 16.06 9.57
N ASP A 360 8.14 16.55 10.80
CA ASP A 360 7.40 17.70 11.33
C ASP A 360 8.22 19.01 11.33
N GLY A 361 9.22 19.07 10.46
CA GLY A 361 10.21 20.13 10.39
C GLY A 361 9.72 21.39 9.68
N ARG A 362 10.65 22.16 9.13
CA ARG A 362 10.36 23.47 8.53
C ARG A 362 9.64 23.40 7.19
N GLY A 363 9.58 22.21 6.57
CA GLY A 363 9.11 22.03 5.20
C GLY A 363 10.14 22.48 4.15
N LEU A 364 9.78 22.37 2.88
CA LEU A 364 10.60 22.78 1.75
C LEU A 364 10.48 24.30 1.51
N ASP A 365 11.62 24.94 1.25
CA ASP A 365 11.67 26.36 0.89
C ASP A 365 11.32 26.54 -0.59
N LEU A 366 10.03 26.75 -0.86
CA LEU A 366 9.49 26.94 -2.19
C LEU A 366 10.16 28.11 -2.94
N GLU A 367 10.42 29.23 -2.27
CA GLU A 367 11.05 30.40 -2.89
C GLU A 367 12.48 30.11 -3.35
N ARG A 368 13.22 29.35 -2.55
CA ARG A 368 14.57 28.91 -2.92
C ARG A 368 14.55 27.90 -4.07
N ILE A 369 13.58 26.98 -4.07
CA ILE A 369 13.39 26.01 -5.16
C ILE A 369 13.05 26.73 -6.47
N ARG A 370 12.08 27.67 -6.44
CA ARG A 370 11.70 28.51 -7.59
C ARG A 370 12.91 29.23 -8.19
N ARG A 371 13.68 29.94 -7.35
CA ARG A 371 14.87 30.68 -7.79
C ARG A 371 15.91 29.78 -8.43
N LYS A 372 16.14 28.59 -7.86
CA LYS A 372 17.15 27.64 -8.37
C LYS A 372 16.70 26.95 -9.65
N ALA A 373 15.39 26.72 -9.82
CA ALA A 373 14.81 26.26 -11.07
C ALA A 373 14.99 27.28 -12.20
N LEU A 374 14.79 28.58 -11.92
CA LEU A 374 15.06 29.67 -12.89
C LEU A 374 16.54 29.74 -13.28
N GLN A 375 17.44 29.75 -12.29
CA GLN A 375 18.88 29.83 -12.54
C GLN A 375 19.42 28.68 -13.40
N ARG A 376 18.79 27.51 -13.30
CA ARG A 376 19.17 26.32 -14.07
C ARG A 376 18.41 26.16 -15.38
N GLY A 377 17.51 27.10 -15.71
CA GLY A 377 16.70 27.05 -16.93
C GLY A 377 15.74 25.87 -16.97
N LEU A 378 15.32 25.33 -15.82
CA LEU A 378 14.35 24.22 -15.75
C LEU A 378 12.91 24.68 -16.02
N ALA A 379 12.63 25.95 -15.76
CA ALA A 379 11.37 26.62 -16.06
C ALA A 379 11.64 28.12 -16.23
N THR A 380 10.77 28.80 -16.97
CA THR A 380 10.77 30.26 -17.12
C THR A 380 10.02 30.94 -15.97
N GLU A 381 10.22 32.24 -15.78
CA GLU A 381 9.55 33.01 -14.73
C GLU A 381 8.01 32.96 -14.86
N ALA A 382 7.51 33.08 -16.09
CA ALA A 382 6.08 32.95 -16.40
C ALA A 382 5.53 31.53 -16.15
N GLU A 383 6.33 30.49 -16.33
CA GLU A 383 5.92 29.10 -16.04
C GLU A 383 5.87 28.84 -14.54
N ILE A 384 6.84 29.32 -13.78
CA ILE A 384 6.88 29.15 -12.32
C ILE A 384 5.72 29.85 -11.62
N GLU A 385 5.34 31.05 -12.07
CA GLU A 385 4.17 31.75 -11.52
C GLU A 385 2.85 31.00 -11.73
N ARG A 386 2.78 30.15 -12.77
CA ARG A 386 1.60 29.32 -13.08
C ARG A 386 1.62 27.96 -12.38
N MET A 387 2.75 27.56 -11.80
CA MET A 387 2.90 26.28 -11.12
C MET A 387 2.30 26.30 -9.72
N THR A 388 1.61 25.22 -9.38
CA THR A 388 1.19 24.93 -8.01
C THR A 388 2.41 24.61 -7.12
N ASP A 389 2.30 24.81 -5.81
CA ASP A 389 3.36 24.47 -4.86
C ASP A 389 3.78 22.99 -4.95
N ALA A 390 2.83 22.08 -5.23
CA ALA A 390 3.11 20.67 -5.46
C ALA A 390 4.00 20.43 -6.70
N GLN A 391 3.76 21.16 -7.79
CA GLN A 391 4.59 21.09 -8.99
C GLN A 391 6.00 21.66 -8.75
N VAL A 392 6.10 22.74 -7.97
CA VAL A 392 7.40 23.32 -7.59
C VAL A 392 8.20 22.35 -6.73
N ASN A 393 7.57 21.69 -5.75
CA ASN A 393 8.25 20.72 -4.89
C ASN A 393 8.88 19.56 -5.68
N ARG A 394 8.29 19.16 -6.81
CA ARG A 394 8.82 18.08 -7.66
C ARG A 394 10.18 18.38 -8.29
N PHE A 395 10.61 19.64 -8.36
CA PHE A 395 11.94 19.98 -8.88
C PHE A 395 13.08 19.36 -8.06
N ILE A 396 12.85 19.02 -6.79
CA ILE A 396 13.87 18.36 -5.96
C ILE A 396 14.34 17.03 -6.53
N PHE A 397 13.51 16.35 -7.34
CA PHE A 397 13.85 15.08 -7.98
C PHE A 397 14.60 15.25 -9.30
N HIS A 398 14.81 16.49 -9.78
CA HIS A 398 15.49 16.72 -11.05
C HIS A 398 17.00 16.41 -10.91
N PRO A 399 17.63 15.75 -11.91
CA PRO A 399 19.05 15.44 -11.87
C PRO A 399 19.95 16.61 -11.47
N GLY A 400 20.80 16.37 -10.48
CA GLY A 400 21.73 17.34 -9.92
C GLY A 400 21.08 18.54 -9.20
N PHE A 401 19.76 18.57 -9.00
CA PHE A 401 19.06 19.63 -8.29
C PHE A 401 19.29 19.47 -6.78
N SER A 402 19.86 20.50 -6.16
CA SER A 402 20.06 20.56 -4.72
C SER A 402 19.89 22.01 -4.31
N THR A 403 19.24 22.28 -3.18
CA THR A 403 19.07 23.65 -2.67
C THR A 403 20.29 24.15 -1.92
N ALA A 404 21.21 23.28 -1.49
CA ALA A 404 22.41 23.64 -0.73
C ALA A 404 23.38 24.54 -1.54
N ASP A 405 24.01 25.50 -0.86
CA ASP A 405 24.98 26.43 -1.47
C ASP A 405 26.42 25.87 -1.49
N ASN A 406 26.74 24.94 -0.58
CA ASN A 406 28.01 24.23 -0.50
C ASN A 406 27.77 22.71 -0.41
N ILE A 407 28.63 21.92 -1.07
CA ILE A 407 28.68 20.47 -0.91
C ILE A 407 29.32 20.19 0.45
N THR A 408 28.56 19.69 1.43
CA THR A 408 29.10 19.26 2.71
C THR A 408 29.90 17.97 2.53
N ALA A 409 30.94 17.77 3.34
CA ALA A 409 31.85 16.62 3.25
C ALA A 409 31.13 15.25 3.40
N ILE A 410 29.93 15.25 3.98
CA ILE A 410 29.08 14.06 4.21
C ILE A 410 28.17 13.75 3.00
N SER A 411 27.93 14.72 2.10
CA SER A 411 27.23 14.55 0.82
C SER A 411 28.14 14.09 -0.33
N GLY A 412 29.44 13.87 -0.07
CA GLY A 412 30.49 13.58 -1.06
C GLY A 412 30.40 12.22 -1.79
N ARG A 413 29.32 11.45 -1.64
CA ARG A 413 29.08 10.21 -2.41
C ARG A 413 28.20 10.37 -3.65
N GLY A 414 27.74 11.59 -3.95
CA GLY A 414 26.97 11.87 -5.17
C GLY A 414 25.52 11.36 -5.15
N VAL A 415 24.90 11.25 -3.97
CA VAL A 415 23.51 10.78 -3.83
C VAL A 415 22.62 11.97 -3.52
N GLY A 416 21.90 12.46 -4.53
CA GLY A 416 20.82 13.43 -4.37
C GLY A 416 19.45 12.74 -4.37
N MET A 417 18.41 13.55 -4.25
CA MET A 417 17.02 13.09 -4.35
C MET A 417 16.66 12.60 -5.77
N ASP A 418 17.50 12.92 -6.76
CA ASP A 418 17.48 12.36 -8.11
C ASP A 418 17.85 10.86 -8.13
N VAL A 419 18.84 10.44 -7.35
CA VAL A 419 19.22 9.02 -7.24
C VAL A 419 18.12 8.20 -6.58
N VAL A 420 17.46 8.77 -5.55
CA VAL A 420 16.26 8.16 -4.94
C VAL A 420 15.18 7.93 -5.98
N LYS A 421 14.89 8.94 -6.80
CA LYS A 421 13.90 8.81 -7.87
C LYS A 421 14.30 7.74 -8.90
N VAL A 422 15.55 7.73 -9.35
CA VAL A 422 16.05 6.71 -10.30
C VAL A 422 15.89 5.29 -9.73
N ASN A 423 16.19 5.09 -8.45
CA ASN A 423 16.03 3.79 -7.80
C ASN A 423 14.56 3.37 -7.68
N VAL A 424 13.67 4.32 -7.38
CA VAL A 424 12.22 4.07 -7.32
C VAL A 424 11.64 3.79 -8.72
N ASP A 425 12.04 4.56 -9.72
CA ASP A 425 11.61 4.35 -11.12
C ASP A 425 12.11 2.99 -11.63
N ALA A 426 13.33 2.56 -11.24
CA ALA A 426 13.91 1.27 -11.62
C ALA A 426 13.14 0.05 -11.11
N ILE A 427 12.41 0.18 -9.99
CA ILE A 427 11.53 -0.85 -9.44
C ILE A 427 10.08 -0.70 -9.92
N GLY A 428 9.82 0.21 -10.88
CA GLY A 428 8.46 0.50 -11.37
C GLY A 428 7.57 1.18 -10.34
N GLY A 429 8.17 1.82 -9.33
CA GLY A 429 7.47 2.58 -8.31
C GLY A 429 7.22 4.03 -8.72
N LEU A 430 6.33 4.69 -7.99
CA LEU A 430 6.08 6.13 -8.10
C LEU A 430 6.57 6.82 -6.85
N ILE A 431 7.18 7.99 -7.00
CA ILE A 431 7.57 8.86 -5.87
C ILE A 431 6.82 10.19 -5.95
N ASP A 432 6.28 10.63 -4.81
CA ASP A 432 5.66 11.94 -4.66
C ASP A 432 6.15 12.65 -3.40
N VAL A 433 5.99 13.97 -3.37
CA VAL A 433 6.38 14.82 -2.23
C VAL A 433 5.32 15.86 -1.96
N VAL A 434 4.91 15.94 -0.70
CA VAL A 434 4.00 16.96 -0.17
C VAL A 434 4.73 17.68 0.94
N SER A 435 4.84 19.00 0.87
CA SER A 435 5.50 19.80 1.89
C SER A 435 4.70 21.05 2.18
N LYS A 436 4.61 21.42 3.46
CA LYS A 436 3.98 22.65 3.92
C LYS A 436 4.97 23.42 4.82
N PRO A 437 5.24 24.70 4.53
CA PRO A 437 6.12 25.52 5.36
C PRO A 437 5.67 25.51 6.82
N GLY A 438 6.59 25.19 7.73
CA GLY A 438 6.34 25.09 9.16
C GLY A 438 5.62 23.82 9.63
N PHE A 439 5.13 22.95 8.75
CA PHE A 439 4.46 21.69 9.11
C PHE A 439 5.25 20.44 8.69
N GLY A 440 6.33 20.61 7.94
CA GLY A 440 7.24 19.54 7.54
C GLY A 440 7.00 19.03 6.13
N THR A 441 7.61 17.89 5.81
CA THR A 441 7.57 17.27 4.48
C THR A 441 7.16 15.81 4.60
N THR A 442 6.45 15.30 3.60
CA THR A 442 6.11 13.89 3.45
C THR A 442 6.49 13.46 2.05
N ILE A 443 7.36 12.45 1.96
CA ILE A 443 7.74 11.79 0.72
C ILE A 443 7.07 10.42 0.71
N THR A 444 6.35 10.11 -0.37
CA THR A 444 5.60 8.86 -0.52
C THR A 444 6.15 8.08 -1.70
N ILE A 445 6.51 6.82 -1.48
CA ILE A 445 6.93 5.87 -2.49
C ILE A 445 5.85 4.80 -2.62
N LYS A 446 5.33 4.57 -3.82
CA LYS A 446 4.33 3.54 -4.10
C LYS A 446 4.94 2.48 -5.01
N ILE A 447 5.02 1.25 -4.55
CA ILE A 447 5.73 0.15 -5.23
C ILE A 447 4.75 -0.98 -5.55
N PRO A 448 4.70 -1.50 -6.78
CA PRO A 448 3.85 -2.65 -7.11
C PRO A 448 4.23 -3.91 -6.31
N LEU A 449 3.25 -4.70 -5.86
CA LEU A 449 3.48 -5.98 -5.14
C LEU A 449 3.88 -7.13 -6.08
N THR A 450 3.60 -7.01 -7.37
CA THR A 450 3.78 -8.08 -8.36
C THR A 450 5.15 -8.01 -9.04
N LEU A 451 5.84 -9.15 -9.16
CA LEU A 451 6.96 -9.28 -10.09
C LEU A 451 6.46 -9.07 -11.51
N ALA A 452 6.83 -7.94 -12.11
CA ALA A 452 6.88 -7.60 -13.53
C ALA A 452 5.71 -8.05 -14.45
N ILE A 453 4.55 -8.49 -13.96
CA ILE A 453 3.39 -8.76 -14.80
C ILE A 453 2.53 -7.50 -14.84
N VAL A 454 2.36 -6.94 -16.03
CA VAL A 454 1.58 -5.72 -16.24
C VAL A 454 0.53 -5.99 -17.31
N ALA A 455 -0.70 -5.54 -17.08
CA ALA A 455 -1.71 -5.52 -18.13
C ALA A 455 -1.34 -4.43 -19.14
N ALA A 456 -1.15 -4.80 -20.41
CA ALA A 456 -0.77 -3.87 -21.46
C ALA A 456 -1.70 -3.98 -22.67
N LEU A 457 -2.00 -2.84 -23.27
CA LEU A 457 -2.70 -2.73 -24.53
C LEU A 457 -1.71 -2.95 -25.68
N ILE A 458 -1.96 -3.95 -26.51
CA ILE A 458 -1.15 -4.22 -27.69
C ILE A 458 -1.63 -3.32 -28.84
N VAL A 459 -0.71 -2.53 -29.38
CA VAL A 459 -0.96 -1.57 -30.46
C VAL A 459 0.03 -1.79 -31.61
N VAL A 460 -0.35 -1.35 -32.80
CA VAL A 460 0.51 -1.41 -34.00
C VAL A 460 0.82 -0.01 -34.50
N ALA A 461 2.09 0.20 -34.85
CA ALA A 461 2.56 1.34 -35.59
C ALA A 461 3.50 0.87 -36.72
N GLY A 462 3.14 1.16 -37.97
CA GLY A 462 3.72 0.57 -39.16
C GLY A 462 3.53 -0.95 -39.18
N GLU A 463 4.63 -1.67 -39.35
CA GLU A 463 4.66 -3.14 -39.35
C GLU A 463 4.98 -3.74 -37.96
N GLN A 464 5.17 -2.89 -36.94
CA GLN A 464 5.66 -3.30 -35.62
C GLN A 464 4.56 -3.23 -34.55
N ARG A 465 4.62 -4.16 -33.59
CA ARG A 465 3.76 -4.18 -32.42
C ARG A 465 4.47 -3.56 -31.22
N TYR A 466 3.70 -2.83 -30.41
CA TYR A 466 4.15 -2.19 -29.18
C TYR A 466 3.14 -2.48 -28.06
N ALA A 467 3.60 -2.44 -26.82
CA ALA A 467 2.77 -2.61 -25.64
C ALA A 467 2.69 -1.28 -24.87
N ILE A 468 1.48 -0.80 -24.56
CA ILE A 468 1.27 0.38 -23.71
C ILE A 468 0.66 -0.09 -22.39
N PRO A 469 1.26 0.21 -21.23
CA PRO A 469 0.67 -0.16 -19.94
C PRO A 469 -0.77 0.32 -19.80
N GLN A 470 -1.71 -0.58 -19.52
CA GLN A 470 -3.14 -0.25 -19.49
C GLN A 470 -3.47 0.78 -18.41
N ILE A 471 -2.71 0.79 -17.30
CA ILE A 471 -2.90 1.72 -16.18
C ILE A 471 -2.82 3.20 -16.59
N VAL A 472 -2.09 3.52 -17.65
CA VAL A 472 -2.00 4.91 -18.15
C VAL A 472 -3.05 5.23 -19.21
N VAL A 473 -3.76 4.23 -19.73
CA VAL A 473 -4.75 4.40 -20.80
C VAL A 473 -6.09 4.81 -20.20
N ARG A 474 -6.52 6.03 -20.51
CA ARG A 474 -7.81 6.56 -20.04
C ARG A 474 -8.95 6.16 -20.97
N GLU A 475 -8.77 6.35 -22.27
CA GLU A 475 -9.76 6.00 -23.29
C GLU A 475 -9.10 5.79 -24.67
N LEU A 476 -9.82 5.12 -25.57
CA LEU A 476 -9.42 4.90 -26.97
C LEU A 476 -10.38 5.66 -27.88
N VAL A 477 -9.82 6.51 -28.75
CA VAL A 477 -10.60 7.32 -29.69
C VAL A 477 -10.26 6.93 -31.11
N ARG A 478 -11.26 6.55 -31.91
CA ARG A 478 -11.04 6.31 -33.35
C ARG A 478 -11.05 7.64 -34.09
N VAL A 479 -10.02 7.89 -34.88
CA VAL A 479 -9.95 9.01 -35.83
C VAL A 479 -10.19 8.47 -37.22
N LYS A 480 -11.18 9.06 -37.91
CA LYS A 480 -11.46 8.81 -39.33
C LYS A 480 -11.76 10.14 -40.00
N SER A 481 -11.31 10.29 -41.24
CA SER A 481 -11.67 11.43 -42.09
C SER A 481 -13.20 11.54 -42.22
N GLY A 482 -13.78 12.62 -41.66
CA GLY A 482 -15.22 12.90 -41.66
C GLY A 482 -16.00 12.53 -40.38
N ALA A 483 -15.35 12.05 -39.32
CA ALA A 483 -15.95 11.83 -38.00
C ALA A 483 -15.86 13.07 -37.09
N ASP A 484 -16.61 13.09 -35.98
CA ASP A 484 -16.63 14.20 -34.99
C ASP A 484 -15.27 14.45 -34.32
N HIS A 485 -14.35 13.48 -34.37
CA HIS A 485 -13.03 13.54 -33.72
C HIS A 485 -11.93 13.66 -34.78
N ARG A 486 -11.65 14.90 -35.20
CA ARG A 486 -10.57 15.23 -36.15
C ARG A 486 -9.35 15.77 -35.41
N ILE A 487 -8.18 15.46 -35.94
CA ILE A 487 -6.92 16.08 -35.53
C ILE A 487 -6.78 17.40 -36.30
N GLU A 488 -6.59 18.49 -35.56
CA GLU A 488 -6.34 19.83 -36.07
C GLU A 488 -4.84 20.12 -35.89
N ASP A 489 -4.21 20.74 -36.89
CA ASP A 489 -2.86 21.26 -36.72
C ASP A 489 -2.96 22.68 -36.15
N ILE A 490 -2.40 22.88 -34.95
CA ILE A 490 -2.34 24.17 -34.26
C ILE A 490 -0.87 24.48 -33.99
N ASN A 491 -0.35 25.54 -34.60
CA ASN A 491 1.05 25.99 -34.47
C ASN A 491 2.09 24.90 -34.79
N GLY A 492 1.80 23.97 -35.71
CA GLY A 492 2.70 22.88 -36.09
C GLY A 492 2.64 21.66 -35.15
N ALA A 493 1.70 21.65 -34.20
CA ALA A 493 1.43 20.53 -33.32
C ALA A 493 0.07 19.90 -33.65
N PRO A 494 -0.01 18.57 -33.83
CA PRO A 494 -1.28 17.90 -34.04
C PRO A 494 -2.06 17.83 -32.73
N ILE A 495 -3.25 18.41 -32.70
CA ILE A 495 -4.13 18.52 -31.55
C ILE A 495 -5.46 17.81 -31.84
N LEU A 496 -5.89 16.92 -30.95
CA LEU A 496 -7.23 16.36 -30.96
C LEU A 496 -8.15 17.20 -30.07
N ARG A 497 -9.27 17.66 -30.62
CA ARG A 497 -10.35 18.26 -29.82
C ARG A 497 -11.28 17.18 -29.30
N LEU A 498 -11.12 16.78 -28.03
CA LEU A 498 -11.95 15.77 -27.39
C LEU A 498 -12.81 16.40 -26.29
N ARG A 499 -14.14 16.39 -26.48
CA ARG A 499 -15.13 16.94 -25.52
C ARG A 499 -14.82 18.40 -25.14
N GLY A 500 -14.39 19.22 -26.11
CA GLY A 500 -14.03 20.62 -25.90
C GLY A 500 -12.63 20.86 -25.30
N ARG A 501 -11.90 19.81 -24.91
CA ARG A 501 -10.49 19.90 -24.48
C ARG A 501 -9.55 19.67 -25.65
N LEU A 502 -8.49 20.47 -25.72
CA LEU A 502 -7.41 20.32 -26.69
C LEU A 502 -6.38 19.34 -26.12
N LEU A 503 -6.18 18.22 -26.81
CA LEU A 503 -5.23 17.18 -26.44
C LEU A 503 -4.09 17.15 -27.45
N PRO A 504 -2.84 17.36 -27.04
CA PRO A 504 -1.73 17.17 -27.94
C PRO A 504 -1.59 15.70 -28.31
N VAL A 505 -1.42 15.42 -29.59
CA VAL A 505 -1.28 14.07 -30.13
C VAL A 505 0.13 13.89 -30.63
N ILE A 506 0.70 12.72 -30.40
CA ILE A 506 1.98 12.30 -30.99
C ILE A 506 1.79 11.00 -31.73
N ALA A 507 2.31 10.90 -32.95
CA ALA A 507 2.24 9.68 -33.73
C ALA A 507 3.36 8.73 -33.34
N LEU A 508 2.99 7.51 -32.95
CA LEU A 508 3.96 6.49 -32.57
C LEU A 508 4.85 6.11 -33.75
N SER A 509 4.31 6.02 -34.96
CA SER A 509 5.07 5.78 -36.20
C SER A 509 6.14 6.84 -36.45
N GLY A 510 5.82 8.12 -36.19
CA GLY A 510 6.77 9.23 -36.28
C GLY A 510 7.89 9.13 -35.23
N LEU A 511 7.56 8.72 -34.00
CA LEU A 511 8.55 8.48 -32.94
C LEU A 511 9.51 7.33 -33.26
N MET A 512 9.02 6.28 -33.94
CA MET A 512 9.82 5.11 -34.31
C MET A 512 10.66 5.33 -35.58
N GLY A 513 10.44 6.45 -36.30
CA GLY A 513 11.10 6.73 -37.56
C GLY A 513 10.72 5.76 -38.70
N THR A 514 9.58 5.08 -38.57
CA THR A 514 9.19 3.99 -39.49
C THR A 514 8.37 4.46 -40.69
N ALA A 515 7.63 5.58 -40.57
CA ALA A 515 6.84 6.17 -41.66
C ALA A 515 6.47 7.64 -41.38
N GLU A 516 6.10 8.40 -42.41
CA GLU A 516 5.42 9.68 -42.20
C GLU A 516 4.05 9.43 -41.54
N PRO A 517 3.74 10.12 -40.44
CA PRO A 517 2.52 9.87 -39.69
C PRO A 517 1.28 10.34 -40.47
N SER A 518 0.36 9.41 -40.75
CA SER A 518 -0.97 9.72 -41.28
C SER A 518 -1.93 9.99 -40.13
N PHE A 519 -2.44 11.22 -40.06
CA PHE A 519 -3.39 11.65 -39.02
C PHE A 519 -4.87 11.51 -39.43
N ASP A 520 -5.12 11.01 -40.64
CA ASP A 520 -6.47 10.92 -41.22
C ASP A 520 -7.23 9.65 -40.83
N ASP A 521 -6.51 8.58 -40.47
CA ASP A 521 -7.08 7.29 -40.13
C ASP A 521 -6.19 6.56 -39.11
N GLY A 522 -6.69 6.40 -37.89
CA GLY A 522 -6.01 5.63 -36.85
C GLY A 522 -6.76 5.60 -35.53
N PHE A 523 -6.13 5.10 -34.49
CA PHE A 523 -6.63 5.12 -33.12
C PHE A 523 -5.74 6.03 -32.27
N ILE A 524 -6.34 6.88 -31.47
CA ILE A 524 -5.63 7.66 -30.45
C ILE A 524 -5.83 6.97 -29.11
N VAL A 525 -4.72 6.54 -28.52
CA VAL A 525 -4.64 6.11 -27.13
C VAL A 525 -4.50 7.35 -26.27
N VAL A 526 -5.55 7.73 -25.55
CA VAL A 526 -5.52 8.87 -24.64
C VAL A 526 -4.85 8.42 -23.35
N ALA A 527 -3.63 8.89 -23.11
CA ALA A 527 -2.82 8.52 -21.96
C ALA A 527 -2.79 9.65 -20.91
N GLN A 528 -2.88 9.28 -19.63
CA GLN A 528 -2.79 10.19 -18.50
C GLN A 528 -1.59 9.86 -17.60
N ILE A 529 -0.80 10.88 -17.29
CA ILE A 529 0.35 10.78 -16.39
C ILE A 529 0.32 11.96 -15.43
N GLY A 530 -0.02 11.68 -14.17
CA GLY A 530 -0.34 12.73 -13.20
C GLY A 530 -1.43 13.65 -13.75
N GLU A 531 -1.13 14.94 -13.86
CA GLU A 531 -2.02 15.98 -14.41
C GLU A 531 -1.93 16.12 -15.95
N ARG A 532 -0.97 15.47 -16.61
CA ARG A 532 -0.77 15.61 -18.06
C ARG A 532 -1.61 14.59 -18.81
N LEU A 533 -2.34 15.06 -19.81
CA LEU A 533 -3.18 14.26 -20.70
C LEU A 533 -2.74 14.49 -22.14
N PHE A 534 -2.46 13.42 -22.88
CA PHE A 534 -2.01 13.49 -24.27
C PHE A 534 -2.49 12.27 -25.05
N GLY A 535 -2.50 12.36 -26.38
CA GLY A 535 -2.87 11.28 -27.27
C GLY A 535 -1.65 10.64 -27.91
N ILE A 536 -1.64 9.30 -28.01
CA ILE A 536 -0.68 8.55 -28.82
C ILE A 536 -1.44 7.99 -30.01
N LEU A 537 -1.15 8.48 -31.21
CA LEU A 537 -1.73 7.97 -32.44
C LEU A 537 -1.02 6.67 -32.86
N VAL A 538 -1.81 5.63 -33.07
CA VAL A 538 -1.42 4.29 -33.50
C VAL A 538 -2.31 3.84 -34.66
N ASP A 539 -1.83 2.93 -35.50
CA ASP A 539 -2.55 2.52 -36.70
C ASP A 539 -3.72 1.59 -36.36
N SER A 540 -3.49 0.67 -35.42
CA SER A 540 -4.53 -0.22 -34.91
C SER A 540 -4.28 -0.62 -33.46
N VAL A 541 -5.37 -0.98 -32.79
CA VAL A 541 -5.37 -1.51 -31.42
C VAL A 541 -5.89 -2.93 -31.47
N PHE A 542 -5.20 -3.85 -30.80
CA PHE A 542 -5.59 -5.25 -30.72
C PHE A 542 -6.43 -5.49 -29.48
N HIS A 543 -5.81 -6.03 -28.44
CA HIS A 543 -6.45 -6.38 -27.20
C HIS A 543 -5.49 -6.16 -26.03
N THR A 544 -5.99 -6.36 -24.82
CA THR A 544 -5.17 -6.29 -23.61
C THR A 544 -4.62 -7.67 -23.29
N GLU A 545 -3.32 -7.73 -22.99
CA GLU A 545 -2.61 -8.94 -22.58
C GLU A 545 -1.87 -8.71 -21.26
N GLU A 546 -1.78 -9.76 -20.42
CA GLU A 546 -0.89 -9.77 -19.26
C GLU A 546 0.52 -10.10 -19.73
N ILE A 547 1.43 -9.13 -19.66
CA ILE A 547 2.79 -9.26 -20.17
C ILE A 547 3.81 -9.32 -19.04
N VAL A 548 4.83 -10.16 -19.20
CA VAL A 548 5.99 -10.20 -18.29
C VAL A 548 7.02 -9.18 -18.78
N VAL A 549 7.23 -8.12 -17.99
CA VAL A 549 8.16 -7.02 -18.25
C VAL A 549 9.58 -7.47 -17.94
N LYS A 550 10.43 -7.51 -18.95
CA LYS A 550 11.87 -7.69 -18.80
C LYS A 550 12.55 -6.32 -18.92
N PRO A 551 13.42 -5.94 -17.97
CA PRO A 551 14.10 -4.65 -18.01
C PRO A 551 14.99 -4.55 -19.26
N MET A 552 15.12 -3.34 -19.81
CA MET A 552 16.01 -3.11 -20.94
C MET A 552 17.47 -3.35 -20.56
N SER A 553 18.23 -3.92 -21.50
CA SER A 553 19.68 -4.08 -21.33
C SER A 553 20.32 -2.72 -21.05
N SER A 554 21.39 -2.69 -20.24
CA SER A 554 22.09 -1.45 -19.86
C SER A 554 22.52 -0.60 -21.05
N LYS A 555 22.78 -1.23 -22.22
CA LYS A 555 23.12 -0.55 -23.46
C LYS A 555 21.94 0.23 -24.08
N LEU A 556 20.70 -0.14 -23.79
CA LEU A 556 19.48 0.45 -24.38
C LEU A 556 18.71 1.35 -23.40
N ARG A 557 19.11 1.41 -22.11
CA ARG A 557 18.42 2.23 -21.08
C ARG A 557 18.42 3.74 -21.36
N HIS A 558 19.30 4.22 -22.23
CA HIS A 558 19.35 5.64 -22.60
C HIS A 558 18.22 6.06 -23.54
N ILE A 559 17.40 5.12 -24.03
CA ILE A 559 16.27 5.39 -24.92
C ILE A 559 15.03 5.66 -24.03
N PRO A 560 14.56 6.91 -23.90
CA PRO A 560 13.58 7.27 -22.87
C PRO A 560 12.15 6.80 -23.20
N ILE A 561 11.88 6.43 -24.45
CA ILE A 561 10.54 6.06 -24.94
C ILE A 561 10.11 4.63 -24.55
N PHE A 562 11.00 3.81 -23.96
CA PHE A 562 10.70 2.43 -23.60
C PHE A 562 11.02 2.14 -22.14
N SER A 563 10.10 1.49 -21.43
CA SER A 563 10.27 1.06 -20.05
C SER A 563 10.83 -0.37 -19.94
N GLY A 564 10.67 -1.17 -21.00
CA GLY A 564 11.02 -2.59 -20.98
C GLY A 564 10.76 -3.28 -22.32
N ASN A 565 10.95 -4.58 -22.31
CA ASN A 565 10.53 -5.48 -23.38
C ASN A 565 9.73 -6.65 -22.82
N THR A 566 8.97 -7.33 -23.66
CA THR A 566 8.23 -8.54 -23.32
C THR A 566 8.19 -9.50 -24.50
N ILE A 567 7.73 -10.71 -24.26
CA ILE A 567 7.50 -11.76 -25.27
C ILE A 567 6.00 -12.06 -25.25
N LEU A 568 5.32 -11.87 -26.38
CA LEU A 568 3.89 -12.16 -26.52
C LEU A 568 3.62 -13.67 -26.68
N GLY A 569 2.34 -14.05 -26.64
CA GLY A 569 1.89 -15.44 -26.81
C GLY A 569 2.24 -16.09 -28.16
N ASP A 570 2.63 -15.30 -29.16
CA ASP A 570 3.13 -15.81 -30.45
C ASP A 570 4.67 -15.88 -30.51
N GLY A 571 5.35 -15.55 -29.41
CA GLY A 571 6.81 -15.50 -29.33
C GLY A 571 7.43 -14.21 -29.86
N ALA A 572 6.63 -13.25 -30.34
CA ALA A 572 7.15 -11.97 -30.81
C ALA A 572 7.70 -11.15 -29.63
N VAL A 573 8.87 -10.56 -29.83
CA VAL A 573 9.46 -9.62 -28.87
C VAL A 573 8.86 -8.24 -29.11
N VAL A 574 8.25 -7.67 -28.07
CA VAL A 574 7.55 -6.38 -28.14
C VAL A 574 8.14 -5.41 -27.14
N LEU A 575 8.33 -4.16 -27.56
CA LEU A 575 8.80 -3.09 -26.69
C LEU A 575 7.62 -2.47 -25.95
N ILE A 576 7.84 -2.18 -24.67
CA ILE A 576 6.86 -1.55 -23.80
C ILE A 576 7.12 -0.05 -23.81
N ILE A 577 6.15 0.72 -24.27
CA ILE A 577 6.20 2.18 -24.31
C ILE A 577 6.25 2.72 -22.88
N ASP A 578 7.21 3.61 -22.60
CA ASP A 578 7.19 4.42 -21.38
C ASP A 578 6.37 5.69 -21.64
N PRO A 579 5.19 5.83 -21.02
CA PRO A 579 4.36 7.01 -21.18
C PRO A 579 5.08 8.28 -20.73
N ASN A 580 5.95 8.22 -19.71
CA ASN A 580 6.68 9.39 -19.22
C ASN A 580 7.66 9.91 -20.27
N GLY A 581 8.40 8.99 -20.89
CA GLY A 581 9.27 9.29 -22.03
C GLY A 581 8.51 9.96 -23.17
N VAL A 582 7.36 9.40 -23.56
CA VAL A 582 6.51 9.98 -24.61
C VAL A 582 6.01 11.38 -24.22
N ALA A 583 5.52 11.56 -22.99
CA ALA A 583 5.01 12.84 -22.51
C ALA A 583 6.08 13.95 -22.51
N SER A 584 7.35 13.61 -22.27
CA SER A 584 8.47 14.57 -22.34
C SER A 584 8.68 15.12 -23.76
N LEU A 585 8.43 14.31 -24.79
CA LEU A 585 8.55 14.71 -26.20
C LEU A 585 7.38 15.57 -26.65
N VAL A 586 6.18 15.29 -26.14
CA VAL A 586 4.97 16.11 -26.40
C VAL A 586 5.15 17.56 -25.92
N GLY A 587 5.82 17.77 -24.78
CA GLY A 587 6.09 19.11 -24.25
C GLY A 587 7.16 19.91 -25.03
N ALA A 588 8.06 19.23 -25.74
CA ALA A 588 9.15 19.87 -26.49
C ALA A 588 8.76 20.32 -27.91
N ALA A 589 7.75 19.68 -28.51
CA ALA A 589 7.30 19.97 -29.87
C ALA A 589 6.35 21.19 -29.98
N GLY A 590 5.93 21.79 -28.86
CA GLY A 590 4.88 22.81 -28.80
C GLY A 590 5.23 24.14 -28.13
N THR A 591 6.49 24.44 -27.80
CA THR A 591 6.86 25.71 -27.14
C THR A 591 7.09 26.86 -28.12
N GLY A 592 6.02 27.18 -28.86
CA GLY A 592 5.70 28.55 -29.27
C GLY A 592 4.48 29.00 -28.47
N ASN A 593 4.71 29.85 -27.47
CA ASN A 593 3.67 30.53 -26.68
C ASN A 593 2.53 31.08 -27.55
N ALA A 594 1.35 30.49 -27.45
CA ALA A 594 0.05 31.15 -27.52
C ALA A 594 -1.02 30.06 -27.48
N PHE A 595 -1.75 29.95 -26.37
CA PHE A 595 -3.15 29.50 -26.21
C PHE A 595 -3.35 29.02 -24.76
N ASP A 596 -2.95 29.84 -23.79
CA ASP A 596 -3.58 29.78 -22.46
C ASP A 596 -3.39 31.14 -21.77
N GLY A 597 -4.38 32.00 -21.99
CA GLY A 597 -4.40 33.38 -21.52
C GLY A 597 -5.58 34.14 -22.11
N ASP A 598 -6.80 33.79 -21.67
CA ASP A 598 -7.81 34.78 -21.22
C ASP A 598 -9.17 34.17 -20.79
N ASP A 599 -9.43 32.87 -20.99
CA ASP A 599 -10.76 32.30 -20.67
C ASP A 599 -10.88 31.62 -19.29
N LYS A 600 -9.90 31.75 -18.39
CA LYS A 600 -9.96 31.12 -17.06
C LYS A 600 -10.78 31.87 -16.01
N ALA A 601 -11.27 33.08 -16.32
CA ALA A 601 -12.06 33.89 -15.39
C ALA A 601 -13.57 33.98 -15.71
N ALA A 602 -14.06 33.34 -16.79
CA ALA A 602 -15.47 33.40 -17.18
C ALA A 602 -16.20 32.05 -17.31
N ILE A 603 -15.56 30.92 -17.02
CA ILE A 603 -16.23 29.59 -17.06
C ILE A 603 -16.42 29.04 -15.64
N VAL A 604 -17.13 29.82 -14.81
CA VAL A 604 -17.71 29.37 -13.52
C VAL A 604 -19.24 29.20 -13.66
N ALA A 605 -19.75 29.03 -14.88
CA ALA A 605 -21.17 28.79 -15.13
C ALA A 605 -21.39 27.44 -15.83
N ALA A 606 -21.84 26.46 -15.05
CA ALA A 606 -22.56 25.24 -15.47
C ALA A 606 -21.93 24.40 -16.60
N ALA A 607 -20.86 23.67 -16.31
CA ALA A 607 -20.56 22.43 -17.05
C ALA A 607 -21.23 21.28 -16.31
N ALA A 608 -22.43 20.89 -16.75
CA ALA A 608 -23.14 19.77 -16.15
C ALA A 608 -22.34 18.47 -16.32
N GLU A 609 -22.17 17.75 -15.21
CA GLU A 609 -21.41 16.51 -15.11
C GLU A 609 -22.09 15.43 -15.98
N LYS A 610 -21.34 14.82 -16.92
CA LYS A 610 -21.85 13.76 -17.78
C LYS A 610 -21.84 12.42 -17.03
N THR A 611 -22.96 11.72 -17.04
CA THR A 611 -23.10 10.39 -16.43
C THR A 611 -23.04 9.31 -17.52
N THR A 612 -22.22 8.29 -17.30
CA THR A 612 -22.13 7.13 -18.21
C THR A 612 -23.29 6.17 -17.96
N MET A 613 -24.08 5.92 -19.00
CA MET A 613 -25.30 5.11 -18.96
C MET A 613 -25.15 3.89 -19.87
N LEU A 614 -25.52 2.72 -19.37
CA LEU A 614 -25.77 1.53 -20.18
C LEU A 614 -27.19 1.60 -20.73
N VAL A 615 -27.32 1.58 -22.06
CA VAL A 615 -28.60 1.62 -22.79
C VAL A 615 -28.90 0.24 -23.36
N PHE A 616 -30.11 -0.26 -23.17
CA PHE A 616 -30.55 -1.57 -23.62
C PHE A 616 -32.03 -1.58 -24.02
N LYS A 617 -32.42 -2.59 -24.79
CA LYS A 617 -33.79 -2.79 -25.28
C LYS A 617 -34.56 -3.72 -24.36
N THR A 618 -35.81 -3.37 -24.09
CA THR A 618 -36.79 -4.21 -23.38
C THR A 618 -38.16 -4.15 -24.07
N GLY A 619 -38.74 -5.30 -24.42
CA GLY A 619 -39.99 -5.41 -25.15
C GLY A 619 -39.88 -4.96 -26.61
N GLN A 620 -41.03 -4.72 -27.26
CA GLN A 620 -41.05 -4.41 -28.71
C GLN A 620 -40.43 -3.04 -29.04
N ASP A 621 -40.60 -2.01 -28.18
CA ASP A 621 -40.13 -0.64 -28.43
C ASP A 621 -39.51 0.09 -27.23
N GLY A 622 -39.36 -0.56 -26.06
CA GLY A 622 -38.81 0.10 -24.87
C GLY A 622 -37.28 0.22 -24.94
N ILE A 623 -36.75 1.44 -24.97
CA ILE A 623 -35.33 1.72 -24.72
C ILE A 623 -35.19 2.16 -23.28
N ARG A 624 -34.32 1.48 -22.53
CA ARG A 624 -34.09 1.74 -21.12
C ARG A 624 -32.61 1.95 -20.83
N ALA A 625 -32.33 2.64 -19.73
CA ALA A 625 -30.96 2.88 -19.30
C ALA A 625 -30.77 2.72 -17.79
N VAL A 626 -29.56 2.31 -17.41
CA VAL A 626 -29.05 2.30 -16.03
C VAL A 626 -27.67 2.94 -15.98
N PRO A 627 -27.29 3.60 -14.87
CA PRO A 627 -25.92 4.06 -14.68
C PRO A 627 -24.94 2.89 -14.77
N LEU A 628 -23.87 3.04 -15.55
CA LEU A 628 -22.89 1.97 -15.74
C LEU A 628 -22.17 1.60 -14.43
N SER A 629 -22.02 2.56 -13.52
CA SER A 629 -21.43 2.36 -12.19
C SER A 629 -22.19 1.34 -11.33
N LEU A 630 -23.46 1.08 -11.63
CA LEU A 630 -24.30 0.11 -10.91
C LEU A 630 -24.29 -1.28 -11.58
N VAL A 631 -23.64 -1.39 -12.75
CA VAL A 631 -23.53 -2.64 -13.50
C VAL A 631 -22.22 -3.31 -13.14
N THR A 632 -22.31 -4.47 -12.51
CA THR A 632 -21.12 -5.25 -12.19
C THR A 632 -20.61 -6.03 -13.39
N ARG A 633 -21.53 -6.49 -14.26
CA ARG A 633 -21.17 -7.23 -15.47
C ARG A 633 -22.30 -7.28 -16.50
N LEU A 634 -21.92 -7.47 -17.76
CA LEU A 634 -22.80 -7.83 -18.86
C LEU A 634 -22.50 -9.27 -19.25
N GLU A 635 -23.51 -10.13 -19.33
CA GLU A 635 -23.34 -11.54 -19.70
C GLU A 635 -24.34 -11.98 -20.75
N GLU A 636 -23.93 -12.92 -21.60
CA GLU A 636 -24.82 -13.60 -22.53
C GLU A 636 -24.89 -15.08 -22.13
N VAL A 637 -26.10 -15.53 -21.80
CA VAL A 637 -26.33 -16.86 -21.24
C VAL A 637 -27.23 -17.66 -22.15
N ASP A 638 -26.86 -18.90 -22.44
CA ASP A 638 -27.71 -19.82 -23.20
C ASP A 638 -29.05 -20.03 -22.47
N ALA A 639 -30.15 -19.85 -23.20
CA ALA A 639 -31.52 -20.01 -22.70
C ALA A 639 -31.76 -21.34 -21.96
N THR A 640 -31.03 -22.40 -22.31
CA THR A 640 -31.13 -23.72 -21.68
C THR A 640 -30.58 -23.76 -20.25
N LYS A 641 -29.78 -22.76 -19.83
CA LYS A 641 -29.20 -22.68 -18.48
C LYS A 641 -30.14 -22.04 -17.45
N PHE A 642 -31.31 -21.55 -17.86
CA PHE A 642 -32.29 -21.00 -16.94
C PHE A 642 -33.06 -22.12 -16.24
N GLU A 643 -32.96 -22.15 -14.92
CA GLU A 643 -33.69 -23.09 -14.07
C GLU A 643 -34.98 -22.43 -13.56
N HIS A 644 -36.08 -23.20 -13.54
CA HIS A 644 -37.37 -22.72 -13.06
C HIS A 644 -37.69 -23.38 -11.72
N GLY A 645 -37.83 -22.58 -10.65
CA GLY A 645 -38.10 -23.06 -9.31
C GLY A 645 -39.00 -22.12 -8.51
N SER A 646 -40.02 -22.66 -7.84
CA SER A 646 -40.94 -21.89 -6.98
C SER A 646 -41.56 -20.64 -7.63
N GLY A 647 -41.89 -20.73 -8.92
CA GLY A 647 -42.48 -19.62 -9.70
C GLY A 647 -41.48 -18.52 -10.09
N ARG A 648 -40.17 -18.81 -10.04
CA ARG A 648 -39.08 -17.87 -10.36
C ARG A 648 -38.11 -18.51 -11.34
N THR A 649 -37.44 -17.68 -12.14
CA THR A 649 -36.33 -18.10 -12.98
C THR A 649 -35.00 -17.80 -12.29
N LEU A 650 -34.12 -18.79 -12.25
CA LEU A 650 -32.82 -18.75 -11.59
C LEU A 650 -31.72 -19.06 -12.60
N LEU A 651 -30.53 -18.55 -12.33
CA LEU A 651 -29.31 -18.82 -13.09
C LEU A 651 -28.19 -19.23 -12.13
N HIS A 652 -27.50 -20.31 -12.46
CA HIS A 652 -26.27 -20.68 -11.76
C HIS A 652 -25.12 -19.76 -12.17
N TYR A 653 -24.68 -18.92 -11.23
CA TYR A 653 -23.67 -17.89 -11.43
C TYR A 653 -22.60 -17.96 -10.34
N ARG A 654 -21.35 -18.29 -10.72
CA ARG A 654 -20.18 -18.38 -9.81
C ARG A 654 -20.49 -19.16 -8.52
N ASP A 655 -20.95 -20.40 -8.68
CA ASP A 655 -21.27 -21.35 -7.60
C ASP A 655 -22.43 -20.93 -6.67
N ARG A 656 -23.28 -19.99 -7.12
CA ARG A 656 -24.49 -19.55 -6.42
C ARG A 656 -25.66 -19.41 -7.39
N LEU A 657 -26.87 -19.67 -6.93
CA LEU A 657 -28.08 -19.40 -7.70
C LEU A 657 -28.47 -17.93 -7.53
N ILE A 658 -28.48 -17.18 -8.63
CA ILE A 658 -28.96 -15.81 -8.66
C ILE A 658 -30.30 -15.73 -9.39
N PRO A 659 -31.21 -14.83 -8.99
CA PRO A 659 -32.48 -14.67 -9.68
C PRO A 659 -32.33 -13.89 -10.98
N VAL A 660 -33.10 -14.32 -11.98
CA VAL A 660 -33.25 -13.61 -13.25
C VAL A 660 -34.56 -12.85 -13.21
N VAL A 661 -34.48 -11.52 -13.32
CA VAL A 661 -35.60 -10.59 -13.21
C VAL A 661 -35.91 -10.03 -14.59
N LEU A 662 -37.17 -10.16 -15.00
CA LEU A 662 -37.65 -9.59 -16.25
C LEU A 662 -37.86 -8.08 -16.10
N VAL A 663 -37.27 -7.32 -17.01
CA VAL A 663 -37.40 -5.86 -17.02
C VAL A 663 -38.45 -5.45 -18.04
N GLY A 664 -39.47 -4.71 -17.59
CA GLY A 664 -40.55 -4.28 -18.47
C GLY A 664 -41.33 -5.45 -19.06
N GLU A 665 -41.46 -5.47 -20.38
CA GLU A 665 -42.15 -6.54 -21.14
C GLU A 665 -41.19 -7.58 -21.71
N THR A 666 -39.91 -7.58 -21.31
CA THR A 666 -38.93 -8.55 -21.81
C THR A 666 -39.34 -9.98 -21.46
N GLN A 667 -39.27 -10.86 -22.45
CA GLN A 667 -39.45 -12.29 -22.29
C GLN A 667 -38.10 -12.99 -22.41
N LEU A 668 -37.89 -14.04 -21.61
CA LEU A 668 -36.71 -14.88 -21.77
C LEU A 668 -36.79 -15.63 -23.10
N ARG A 669 -35.68 -15.62 -23.84
CA ARG A 669 -35.53 -16.43 -25.05
C ARG A 669 -35.66 -17.91 -24.69
N ALA A 670 -36.34 -18.67 -25.55
CA ALA A 670 -36.47 -20.13 -25.40
C ALA A 670 -35.26 -20.89 -25.96
N GLU A 671 -34.56 -20.30 -26.94
CA GLU A 671 -33.37 -20.87 -27.59
C GLU A 671 -32.35 -19.76 -27.89
N GLY A 672 -31.05 -20.10 -27.88
CA GLY A 672 -29.96 -19.17 -28.15
C GLY A 672 -29.51 -18.35 -26.93
N LEU A 673 -28.70 -17.31 -27.17
CA LEU A 673 -28.11 -16.48 -26.12
C LEU A 673 -29.08 -15.40 -25.64
N GLN A 674 -29.27 -15.28 -24.33
CA GLN A 674 -30.02 -14.25 -23.63
C GLN A 674 -29.04 -13.24 -23.00
N PRO A 675 -29.07 -11.96 -23.40
CA PRO A 675 -28.32 -10.91 -22.72
C PRO A 675 -28.89 -10.64 -21.32
N LEU A 676 -27.99 -10.51 -20.35
CA LEU A 676 -28.25 -10.25 -18.94
C LEU A 676 -27.37 -9.10 -18.44
N VAL A 677 -27.96 -8.18 -17.70
CA VAL A 677 -27.25 -7.13 -16.96
C VAL A 677 -27.16 -7.54 -15.49
N ILE A 678 -25.94 -7.84 -15.02
CA ILE A 678 -25.69 -8.29 -13.65
C ILE A 678 -25.48 -7.08 -12.75
N VAL A 679 -26.36 -6.94 -11.76
CA VAL A 679 -26.32 -5.87 -10.76
C VAL A 679 -26.08 -6.51 -9.40
N SER A 680 -25.13 -5.96 -8.63
CA SER A 680 -24.82 -6.43 -7.29
C SER A 680 -24.70 -5.25 -6.33
N ASP A 681 -25.22 -5.44 -5.11
CA ASP A 681 -25.14 -4.51 -3.99
C ASP A 681 -24.33 -5.14 -2.83
N GLY A 682 -23.42 -6.05 -3.17
CA GLY A 682 -22.56 -6.78 -2.23
C GLY A 682 -23.25 -7.93 -1.49
N ALA A 683 -24.46 -7.73 -0.97
CA ALA A 683 -25.23 -8.77 -0.26
C ALA A 683 -26.18 -9.57 -1.17
N MET A 684 -26.61 -8.98 -2.29
CA MET A 684 -27.51 -9.60 -3.27
C MET A 684 -26.99 -9.34 -4.69
N THR A 685 -27.10 -10.35 -5.54
CA THR A 685 -26.75 -10.27 -6.97
C THR A 685 -27.96 -10.70 -7.77
N ILE A 686 -28.38 -9.89 -8.72
CA ILE A 686 -29.52 -10.17 -9.61
C ILE A 686 -29.07 -10.06 -11.07
N ALA A 687 -29.71 -10.84 -11.93
CA ALA A 687 -29.55 -10.72 -13.38
C ALA A 687 -30.81 -10.09 -13.98
N LEU A 688 -30.69 -8.91 -14.59
CA LEU A 688 -31.78 -8.30 -15.34
C LEU A 688 -31.78 -8.85 -16.76
N ALA A 689 -32.86 -9.53 -17.16
CA ALA A 689 -33.03 -9.99 -18.53
C ALA A 689 -33.44 -8.82 -19.44
N VAL A 690 -32.69 -8.64 -20.52
CA VAL A 690 -32.90 -7.58 -21.52
C VAL A 690 -32.88 -8.19 -22.92
N ASP A 691 -33.59 -7.59 -23.87
CA ASP A 691 -33.70 -8.16 -25.23
C ASP A 691 -32.41 -7.99 -26.04
N ALA A 692 -31.72 -6.86 -25.84
CA ALA A 692 -30.41 -6.58 -26.43
C ALA A 692 -29.73 -5.42 -25.68
N ILE A 693 -28.40 -5.49 -25.51
CA ILE A 693 -27.61 -4.34 -25.08
C ILE A 693 -27.38 -3.46 -26.32
N ILE A 694 -27.67 -2.16 -26.21
CA ILE A 694 -27.58 -1.23 -27.34
C ILE A 694 -26.22 -0.55 -27.35
N ASP A 695 -25.90 0.20 -26.28
CA ASP A 695 -24.66 0.97 -26.20
C ASP A 695 -24.37 1.46 -24.77
N ILE A 696 -23.17 1.99 -24.55
CA ILE A 696 -22.78 2.75 -23.36
C ILE A 696 -22.54 4.21 -23.79
N VAL A 697 -23.20 5.15 -23.13
CA VAL A 697 -23.26 6.56 -23.57
C VAL A 697 -22.97 7.53 -22.42
N ASP A 698 -22.19 8.57 -22.70
CA ASP A 698 -21.90 9.67 -21.75
C ASP A 698 -22.83 10.85 -22.03
N GLU A 699 -23.86 11.05 -21.20
CA GLU A 699 -24.86 12.12 -21.41
C GLU A 699 -25.04 13.01 -20.17
N ILE A 700 -25.44 14.25 -20.41
CA ILE A 700 -25.92 15.15 -19.35
C ILE A 700 -27.39 14.78 -19.12
N LEU A 701 -27.70 14.23 -17.95
CA LEU A 701 -29.03 13.75 -17.64
C LEU A 701 -29.93 14.92 -17.19
N ASP A 702 -30.89 15.30 -18.04
CA ASP A 702 -32.07 16.06 -17.65
C ASP A 702 -33.25 15.07 -17.52
N ILE A 703 -33.47 14.57 -16.30
CA ILE A 703 -34.43 13.50 -16.03
C ILE A 703 -35.80 14.13 -15.75
N GLN A 704 -36.75 13.88 -16.65
CA GLN A 704 -38.15 14.20 -16.38
C GLN A 704 -38.75 13.09 -15.52
N MET A 705 -39.07 13.41 -14.27
CA MET A 705 -39.63 12.44 -13.34
C MET A 705 -41.01 11.97 -13.80
N ALA A 706 -41.23 10.65 -13.76
CA ALA A 706 -42.52 10.06 -14.10
C ALA A 706 -43.52 10.28 -12.96
N ASN A 707 -44.77 10.62 -13.30
CA ASN A 707 -45.86 10.63 -12.33
C ASN A 707 -46.15 9.20 -11.83
N ASP A 708 -46.60 9.09 -10.58
CA ASP A 708 -46.72 7.94 -9.65
C ASP A 708 -47.35 6.61 -10.15
N GLU A 709 -47.65 6.46 -11.45
CA GLU A 709 -48.35 5.30 -12.01
C GLU A 709 -47.43 4.18 -12.55
N ASN A 710 -46.16 4.48 -12.88
CA ASN A 710 -45.21 3.49 -13.43
C ASN A 710 -44.19 3.00 -12.38
N ARG A 711 -44.52 1.91 -11.67
CA ARG A 711 -43.60 1.25 -10.73
C ARG A 711 -42.40 0.64 -11.47
N GLY A 712 -41.17 1.08 -11.18
CA GLY A 712 -39.92 0.54 -11.74
C GLY A 712 -39.12 1.47 -12.65
N ILE A 713 -39.55 2.72 -12.84
CA ILE A 713 -38.87 3.75 -13.65
C ILE A 713 -38.68 5.00 -12.77
N VAL A 714 -37.46 5.56 -12.75
CA VAL A 714 -37.13 6.81 -12.03
C VAL A 714 -37.67 8.03 -12.78
N GLY A 715 -37.58 7.97 -14.11
CA GLY A 715 -38.02 9.02 -15.03
C GLY A 715 -37.54 8.70 -16.44
N SER A 716 -37.77 9.62 -17.37
CA SER A 716 -37.30 9.49 -18.76
C SER A 716 -36.32 10.61 -19.08
N ALA A 717 -35.28 10.29 -19.85
CA ALA A 717 -34.29 11.25 -20.34
C ALA A 717 -34.12 11.11 -21.86
N MET A 718 -33.69 12.20 -22.51
CA MET A 718 -33.33 12.16 -23.92
C MET A 718 -31.89 11.69 -24.05
N ILE A 719 -31.69 10.48 -24.58
CA ILE A 719 -30.36 9.89 -24.79
C ILE A 719 -30.18 9.70 -26.29
N ARG A 720 -29.15 10.34 -26.89
CA ARG A 720 -28.93 10.35 -28.36
C ARG A 720 -30.17 10.71 -29.19
N GLY A 721 -30.96 11.67 -28.70
CA GLY A 721 -32.19 12.13 -29.39
C GLY A 721 -33.37 11.14 -29.33
N ARG A 722 -33.30 10.10 -28.50
CA ARG A 722 -34.41 9.17 -28.25
C ARG A 722 -34.85 9.23 -26.79
N ALA A 723 -36.16 9.21 -26.57
CA ALA A 723 -36.73 9.07 -25.23
C ALA A 723 -36.33 7.71 -24.66
N THR A 724 -35.65 7.73 -23.50
CA THR A 724 -35.12 6.53 -22.85
C THR A 724 -35.55 6.53 -21.38
N ASP A 725 -36.14 5.44 -20.93
CA ASP A 725 -36.60 5.30 -19.55
C ASP A 725 -35.45 4.87 -18.63
N ILE A 726 -35.26 5.59 -17.53
CA ILE A 726 -34.24 5.29 -16.53
C ILE A 726 -34.81 4.33 -15.52
N ILE A 727 -34.19 3.17 -15.37
CA ILE A 727 -34.70 2.11 -14.51
C ILE A 727 -34.45 2.44 -13.03
N ASP A 728 -35.49 2.25 -12.22
CA ASP A 728 -35.35 2.25 -10.77
C ASP A 728 -34.89 0.87 -10.29
N LEU A 729 -33.58 0.68 -10.15
CA LEU A 729 -33.01 -0.58 -9.63
C LEU A 729 -33.48 -0.89 -8.20
N ALA A 730 -33.86 0.14 -7.42
CA ALA A 730 -34.39 -0.04 -6.06
C ALA A 730 -35.81 -0.65 -6.07
N HIS A 731 -36.52 -0.63 -7.20
CA HIS A 731 -37.76 -1.40 -7.37
C HIS A 731 -37.49 -2.89 -7.59
N TYR A 732 -36.44 -3.22 -8.34
CA TYR A 732 -36.15 -4.60 -8.76
C TYR A 732 -35.37 -5.42 -7.73
N LEU A 733 -34.55 -4.77 -6.90
CA LEU A 733 -33.79 -5.41 -5.81
C LEU A 733 -34.67 -6.02 -4.69
N PRO A 734 -35.77 -5.40 -4.22
CA PRO A 734 -36.59 -5.91 -3.09
C PRO A 734 -37.72 -6.86 -3.48
N LEU A 735 -38.00 -7.07 -4.78
CA LEU A 735 -39.10 -7.92 -5.27
C LEU A 735 -38.97 -9.41 -4.84
N GLN A 736 -37.92 -9.78 -4.09
CA GLN A 736 -37.74 -11.12 -3.53
C GLN A 736 -37.80 -11.27 -2.00
N GLU A 737 -37.86 -10.20 -1.20
CA GLU A 737 -37.87 -10.34 0.28
C GLU A 737 -39.13 -11.03 0.84
N ARG A 738 -40.20 -11.19 0.06
CA ARG A 738 -41.40 -11.91 0.52
C ARG A 738 -41.24 -13.43 0.69
N GLY A 739 -40.08 -14.02 0.37
CA GLY A 739 -39.95 -15.49 0.33
C GLY A 739 -38.72 -16.13 0.96
N TRP A 740 -37.61 -15.42 1.21
CA TRP A 740 -36.35 -16.08 1.59
C TRP A 740 -36.04 -16.03 3.09
N HIS A 741 -36.60 -15.08 3.84
CA HIS A 741 -36.42 -14.99 5.30
C HIS A 741 -37.76 -14.94 6.03
N ARG A 742 -38.24 -16.11 6.49
CA ARG A 742 -39.20 -16.18 7.59
C ARG A 742 -38.72 -17.16 8.65
N ALA A 743 -37.80 -16.68 9.48
CA ALA A 743 -37.64 -17.16 10.85
C ALA A 743 -37.19 -15.98 11.72
N GLY A 744 -38.12 -15.47 12.53
CA GLY A 744 -37.81 -14.58 13.65
C GLY A 744 -37.84 -13.08 13.35
N SER A 745 -39.03 -12.49 13.28
CA SER A 745 -39.45 -11.35 14.13
C SER A 745 -40.66 -10.67 13.50
N ALA A 746 -41.73 -10.52 14.29
CA ALA A 746 -42.94 -9.82 13.90
C ALA A 746 -42.65 -8.32 13.66
N PRO A 747 -43.39 -7.63 12.78
CA PRO A 747 -43.31 -6.19 12.68
C PRO A 747 -44.03 -5.61 13.90
N THR A 748 -43.26 -5.15 14.88
CA THR A 748 -43.79 -4.33 15.98
C THR A 748 -44.18 -2.96 15.43
N GLU A 749 -45.35 -2.52 15.83
CA GLU A 749 -46.08 -1.35 15.36
C GLU A 749 -45.32 -0.01 15.51
N THR A 750 -45.53 0.85 14.51
CA THR A 750 -45.51 2.33 14.53
C THR A 750 -44.67 3.06 15.59
N SER A 751 -43.56 3.66 15.15
CA SER A 751 -42.97 4.85 15.81
C SER A 751 -42.48 5.83 14.74
N ALA A 752 -42.85 7.10 14.92
CA ALA A 752 -42.66 8.24 14.01
C ALA A 752 -41.39 8.19 13.14
N THR A 753 -41.56 8.28 11.82
CA THR A 753 -40.48 8.32 10.83
C THR A 753 -39.55 9.51 11.10
N ALA A 754 -38.30 9.23 11.47
CA ALA A 754 -37.25 10.21 11.69
C ALA A 754 -36.96 11.02 10.40
N ARG A 755 -36.82 12.35 10.50
CA ARG A 755 -36.54 13.24 9.37
C ARG A 755 -35.03 13.51 9.26
N ILE A 756 -34.46 13.18 8.10
CA ILE A 756 -33.07 13.47 7.72
C ILE A 756 -33.03 14.75 6.90
N LEU A 757 -32.10 15.65 7.20
CA LEU A 757 -31.75 16.78 6.33
C LEU A 757 -30.43 16.50 5.62
N LEU A 758 -30.45 16.43 4.29
CA LEU A 758 -29.27 16.27 3.44
C LEU A 758 -28.78 17.64 2.98
N VAL A 759 -27.62 18.08 3.48
CA VAL A 759 -26.95 19.32 3.10
C VAL A 759 -25.79 19.00 2.16
N GLU A 760 -26.04 19.10 0.86
CA GLU A 760 -25.09 18.72 -0.18
C GLU A 760 -25.21 19.73 -1.34
N PRO A 761 -24.15 20.48 -1.70
CA PRO A 761 -24.22 21.48 -2.75
C PRO A 761 -24.39 20.92 -4.17
N SER A 762 -23.95 19.68 -4.42
CA SER A 762 -24.11 19.03 -5.73
C SER A 762 -25.54 18.51 -5.96
N ALA A 763 -26.20 18.97 -7.03
CA ALA A 763 -27.52 18.46 -7.42
C ALA A 763 -27.47 16.95 -7.73
N PHE A 764 -26.43 16.51 -8.43
CA PHE A 764 -26.20 15.11 -8.77
C PHE A 764 -26.14 14.21 -7.53
N LEU A 765 -25.34 14.58 -6.52
CA LEU A 765 -25.21 13.79 -5.30
C LEU A 765 -26.49 13.81 -4.46
N ARG A 766 -27.23 14.92 -4.44
CA ARG A 766 -28.55 14.98 -3.81
C ARG A 766 -29.52 14.01 -4.48
N ASP A 767 -29.56 13.99 -5.80
CA ASP A 767 -30.44 13.12 -6.57
C ASP A 767 -30.04 11.64 -6.46
N MET A 768 -28.75 11.36 -6.25
CA MET A 768 -28.22 10.02 -6.00
C MET A 768 -28.52 9.51 -4.57
N LEU A 769 -28.30 10.34 -3.54
CA LEU A 769 -28.41 9.93 -2.13
C LEU A 769 -29.84 9.97 -1.60
N THR A 770 -30.68 10.89 -2.11
CA THR A 770 -32.07 11.05 -1.64
C THR A 770 -32.91 9.77 -1.79
N PRO A 771 -32.88 9.05 -2.93
CA PRO A 771 -33.60 7.78 -3.08
C PRO A 771 -33.10 6.71 -2.11
N VAL A 772 -31.79 6.62 -1.87
CA VAL A 772 -31.17 5.65 -0.94
C VAL A 772 -31.64 5.88 0.49
N LEU A 773 -31.67 7.14 0.93
CA LEU A 773 -32.10 7.53 2.27
C LEU A 773 -33.63 7.39 2.46
N LYS A 774 -34.42 7.63 1.40
CA LYS A 774 -35.87 7.36 1.43
C LYS A 774 -36.17 5.86 1.47
N ALA A 775 -35.39 5.05 0.74
CA ALA A 775 -35.53 3.60 0.71
C ALA A 775 -35.22 2.93 2.06
N SER A 776 -34.39 3.55 2.92
CA SER A 776 -34.16 3.09 4.29
C SER A 776 -35.25 3.51 5.29
N GLY A 777 -36.36 4.08 4.82
CA GLY A 777 -37.53 4.40 5.63
C GLY A 777 -37.47 5.78 6.31
N HIS A 778 -36.53 6.64 5.92
CA HIS A 778 -36.43 8.01 6.44
C HIS A 778 -37.16 9.02 5.55
N ASN A 779 -37.68 10.07 6.17
CA ASN A 779 -38.20 11.21 5.42
C ASN A 779 -37.07 12.21 5.19
N VAL A 780 -36.74 12.53 3.93
CA VAL A 780 -35.53 13.28 3.58
C VAL A 780 -35.91 14.68 3.08
N ALA A 781 -35.45 15.70 3.82
CA ALA A 781 -35.40 17.08 3.37
C ALA A 781 -34.01 17.35 2.79
N VAL A 782 -33.93 18.29 1.85
CA VAL A 782 -32.74 18.48 1.03
C VAL A 782 -32.41 19.97 0.98
N ALA A 783 -31.14 20.32 1.19
CA ALA A 783 -30.64 21.68 1.13
C ALA A 783 -29.39 21.76 0.25
N SER A 784 -29.35 22.76 -0.63
CA SER A 784 -28.22 22.98 -1.55
C SER A 784 -27.05 23.75 -0.93
N GLY A 785 -27.13 24.10 0.36
CA GLY A 785 -26.12 24.86 1.07
C GLY A 785 -26.54 25.20 2.50
N PHE A 786 -25.62 25.76 3.29
CA PHE A 786 -25.80 25.96 4.73
C PHE A 786 -26.91 26.96 5.08
N GLU A 787 -27.15 27.98 4.25
CA GLU A 787 -28.21 28.97 4.49
C GLU A 787 -29.61 28.35 4.31
N ALA A 788 -29.82 27.60 3.21
CA ALA A 788 -31.06 26.84 3.00
C ALA A 788 -31.26 25.77 4.09
N ALA A 789 -30.18 25.14 4.54
CA ALA A 789 -30.23 24.18 5.64
C ALA A 789 -30.75 24.81 6.95
N ARG A 790 -30.35 26.06 7.26
CA ARG A 790 -30.83 26.80 8.45
C ARG A 790 -32.34 27.06 8.40
N GLN A 791 -32.91 27.33 7.22
CA GLN A 791 -34.36 27.52 7.05
C GLN A 791 -35.14 26.21 7.28
N HIS A 792 -34.60 25.07 6.82
CA HIS A 792 -35.23 23.77 7.09
C HIS A 792 -35.19 23.37 8.56
N LEU A 793 -34.14 23.77 9.29
CA LEU A 793 -33.99 23.53 10.72
C LEU A 793 -34.95 24.35 11.59
N SER A 794 -35.46 25.49 11.09
CA SER A 794 -36.48 26.27 11.81
C SER A 794 -37.91 25.74 11.60
N ASP A 795 -38.19 25.06 10.49
CA ASP A 795 -39.55 24.70 10.08
C ASP A 795 -39.91 23.22 10.32
N ALA A 796 -38.95 22.33 10.59
CA ALA A 796 -39.19 20.89 10.67
C ALA A 796 -38.53 20.21 11.88
N ALA A 797 -39.21 19.18 12.41
CA ALA A 797 -38.67 18.24 13.39
C ALA A 797 -37.61 17.30 12.74
N ILE A 798 -36.46 17.86 12.36
CA ILE A 798 -35.31 17.12 11.86
C ILE A 798 -34.61 16.44 13.04
N THR A 799 -34.23 15.18 12.86
CA THR A 799 -33.53 14.39 13.89
C THR A 799 -32.08 14.13 13.51
N THR A 800 -31.77 14.13 12.22
CA THR A 800 -30.44 13.84 11.69
C THR A 800 -30.08 14.80 10.57
N VAL A 801 -28.85 15.31 10.55
CA VAL A 801 -28.30 16.16 9.49
C VAL A 801 -27.10 15.45 8.89
N LEU A 802 -27.13 15.28 7.57
CA LEU A 802 -26.01 14.82 6.76
C LEU A 802 -25.38 16.03 6.08
N VAL A 803 -24.09 16.26 6.30
CA VAL A 803 -23.41 17.48 5.83
C VAL A 803 -22.22 17.12 4.94
N ASP A 804 -22.19 17.70 3.74
CA ASP A 804 -21.01 17.65 2.85
C ASP A 804 -19.77 18.28 3.50
N LEU A 805 -18.66 17.53 3.50
CA LEU A 805 -17.33 17.95 3.94
C LEU A 805 -16.33 18.07 2.77
N ASP A 806 -16.72 17.92 1.50
CA ASP A 806 -15.80 18.05 0.37
C ASP A 806 -15.76 19.48 -0.20
N GLY A 807 -16.93 20.14 -0.31
CA GLY A 807 -17.05 21.42 -1.01
C GLY A 807 -16.43 22.59 -0.24
N ASP A 808 -17.02 22.95 0.89
CA ASP A 808 -16.54 24.01 1.78
C ASP A 808 -16.35 23.45 3.19
N ILE A 809 -15.16 22.88 3.42
CA ILE A 809 -14.81 22.23 4.69
C ILE A 809 -14.95 23.19 5.87
N GLN A 810 -14.48 24.44 5.72
CA GLN A 810 -14.49 25.40 6.81
C GLN A 810 -15.92 25.86 7.11
N GLY A 811 -16.70 26.19 6.08
CA GLY A 811 -18.12 26.52 6.21
C GLY A 811 -18.95 25.37 6.78
N ALA A 812 -18.63 24.12 6.44
CA ALA A 812 -19.29 22.93 7.00
C ALA A 812 -19.04 22.80 8.51
N PHE A 813 -17.80 22.91 8.96
CA PHE A 813 -17.48 22.85 10.39
C PHE A 813 -18.01 24.05 11.17
N ASP A 814 -18.01 25.26 10.59
CA ASP A 814 -18.60 26.45 11.19
C ASP A 814 -20.13 26.30 11.30
N PHE A 815 -20.77 25.72 10.29
CA PHE A 815 -22.19 25.38 10.30
C PHE A 815 -22.53 24.36 11.39
N VAL A 816 -21.76 23.28 11.52
CA VAL A 816 -21.97 22.27 12.57
C VAL A 816 -21.72 22.86 13.96
N THR A 817 -20.68 23.67 14.14
CA THR A 817 -20.39 24.33 15.42
C THR A 817 -21.53 25.26 15.85
N ALA A 818 -22.07 26.03 14.89
CA ALA A 818 -23.25 26.87 15.13
C ALA A 818 -24.49 26.02 15.46
N LEU A 819 -24.68 24.88 14.79
CA LEU A 819 -25.79 23.95 15.03
C LEU A 819 -25.71 23.36 16.45
N ARG A 820 -24.51 22.95 16.89
CA ARG A 820 -24.24 22.40 18.22
C ARG A 820 -24.36 23.44 19.34
N SER A 821 -24.16 24.71 19.02
CA SER A 821 -24.32 25.81 19.98
C SER A 821 -25.79 26.22 20.19
N ALA A 822 -26.71 25.75 19.35
CA ALA A 822 -28.14 26.03 19.47
C ALA A 822 -28.84 25.09 20.49
N PRO A 823 -29.95 25.50 21.12
CA PRO A 823 -30.64 24.69 22.15
C PRO A 823 -31.13 23.31 21.68
N ALA A 824 -31.36 23.13 20.38
CA ALA A 824 -31.75 21.86 19.76
C ALA A 824 -30.56 21.00 19.29
N GLY A 825 -29.33 21.54 19.32
CA GLY A 825 -28.11 20.96 18.77
C GLY A 825 -27.65 19.66 19.43
N ASP A 826 -27.93 19.48 20.72
CA ASP A 826 -27.52 18.29 21.50
C ASP A 826 -28.40 17.05 21.22
N HIS A 827 -29.59 17.27 20.65
CA HIS A 827 -30.54 16.23 20.27
C HIS A 827 -30.47 15.87 18.79
N LEU A 828 -29.86 16.71 17.96
CA LEU A 828 -29.64 16.47 16.54
C LEU A 828 -28.45 15.54 16.34
N ARG A 829 -28.60 14.51 15.52
CA ARG A 829 -27.47 13.72 15.05
C ARG A 829 -26.84 14.39 13.83
N VAL A 830 -25.54 14.55 13.79
CA VAL A 830 -24.82 15.22 12.70
C VAL A 830 -23.73 14.30 12.17
N ILE A 831 -23.86 13.87 10.93
CA ILE A 831 -22.91 12.99 10.26
C ILE A 831 -22.29 13.75 9.09
N GLY A 832 -20.96 13.77 9.02
CA GLY A 832 -20.21 14.36 7.92
C GLY A 832 -20.05 13.37 6.76
N MET A 833 -20.21 13.83 5.53
CA MET A 833 -20.01 13.02 4.34
C MET A 833 -18.85 13.58 3.52
N THR A 834 -17.91 12.73 3.14
CA THR A 834 -16.71 13.12 2.37
C THR A 834 -16.42 12.11 1.27
N THR A 835 -15.75 12.50 0.21
CA THR A 835 -15.24 11.59 -0.83
C THR A 835 -14.07 10.75 -0.32
N LEU A 836 -13.30 11.29 0.63
CA LEU A 836 -12.15 10.64 1.26
C LEU A 836 -12.16 10.88 2.77
N VAL A 837 -12.17 9.80 3.55
CA VAL A 837 -12.04 9.87 5.01
C VAL A 837 -10.56 9.92 5.36
N THR A 838 -10.11 11.01 5.98
CA THR A 838 -8.72 11.17 6.45
C THR A 838 -8.66 11.27 7.98
N PRO A 839 -7.54 10.91 8.62
CA PRO A 839 -7.38 11.07 10.07
C PRO A 839 -7.52 12.52 10.54
N ASP A 840 -7.07 13.50 9.74
CA ASP A 840 -7.25 14.93 10.03
C ASP A 840 -8.73 15.33 10.05
N LEU A 841 -9.51 14.87 9.06
CA LEU A 841 -10.95 15.10 9.02
C LEU A 841 -11.64 14.47 10.24
N HIS A 842 -11.21 13.29 10.69
CA HIS A 842 -11.75 12.65 11.89
C HIS A 842 -11.46 13.47 13.15
N MET A 843 -10.22 13.93 13.34
CA MET A 843 -9.86 14.79 14.48
C MET A 843 -10.60 16.13 14.47
N ARG A 844 -10.79 16.73 13.29
CA ARG A 844 -11.58 17.98 13.14
C ARG A 844 -13.06 17.74 13.40
N ALA A 845 -13.59 16.60 12.95
CA ALA A 845 -14.96 16.20 13.19
C ALA A 845 -15.24 15.98 14.69
N GLU A 846 -14.32 15.35 15.42
CA GLU A 846 -14.40 15.22 16.88
C GLU A 846 -14.41 16.59 17.57
N ARG A 847 -13.53 17.52 17.18
CA ARG A 847 -13.48 18.89 17.74
C ARG A 847 -14.76 19.67 17.49
N ALA A 848 -15.36 19.52 16.32
CA ALA A 848 -16.65 20.13 15.96
C ALA A 848 -17.88 19.35 16.48
N ARG A 849 -17.66 18.24 17.21
CA ARG A 849 -18.69 17.35 17.76
C ARG A 849 -19.63 16.76 16.70
N LEU A 850 -19.10 16.29 15.58
CA LEU A 850 -19.86 15.41 14.68
C LEU A 850 -20.01 14.03 15.34
N ASP A 851 -21.12 13.36 15.07
CA ASP A 851 -21.38 12.00 15.59
C ASP A 851 -20.68 10.91 14.75
N GLY A 852 -20.24 11.25 13.54
CA GLY A 852 -19.51 10.34 12.65
C GLY A 852 -19.12 11.01 11.33
N VAL A 853 -18.22 10.38 10.59
CA VAL A 853 -17.80 10.78 9.25
C VAL A 853 -17.84 9.55 8.33
N VAL A 854 -18.57 9.65 7.23
CA VAL A 854 -18.76 8.56 6.26
C VAL A 854 -18.33 8.96 4.86
N ALA A 855 -17.92 7.96 4.08
CA ALA A 855 -17.64 8.18 2.66
C ALA A 855 -18.95 8.33 1.87
N LYS A 856 -19.07 9.34 1.00
CA LYS A 856 -20.28 9.63 0.21
C LYS A 856 -20.74 8.47 -0.69
N PHE A 857 -19.79 7.66 -1.13
CA PHE A 857 -20.03 6.52 -2.02
C PHE A 857 -20.09 5.18 -1.28
N ASP A 858 -19.84 5.17 0.03
CA ASP A 858 -19.97 3.96 0.84
C ASP A 858 -21.38 3.89 1.46
N ARG A 859 -22.30 3.35 0.66
CA ARG A 859 -23.71 3.16 1.06
C ARG A 859 -23.84 2.32 2.34
N ARG A 860 -22.97 1.31 2.51
CA ARG A 860 -23.03 0.42 3.67
C ARG A 860 -22.63 1.16 4.93
N ALA A 861 -21.56 1.95 4.88
CA ALA A 861 -21.15 2.80 6.00
C ALA A 861 -22.20 3.86 6.33
N LEU A 862 -22.76 4.53 5.32
CA LEU A 862 -23.81 5.55 5.52
C LEU A 862 -25.07 4.97 6.18
N LEU A 863 -25.57 3.83 5.69
CA LEU A 863 -26.77 3.18 6.27
C LEU A 863 -26.48 2.53 7.62
N GLY A 864 -25.28 1.96 7.79
CA GLY A 864 -24.83 1.40 9.06
C GLY A 864 -24.78 2.48 10.14
N GLU A 865 -24.15 3.61 9.83
CA GLU A 865 -24.17 4.78 10.71
C GLU A 865 -25.60 5.20 11.01
N LEU A 866 -26.45 5.45 10.01
CA LEU A 866 -27.84 5.88 10.24
C LEU A 866 -28.67 4.90 11.09
N ALA A 867 -28.37 3.60 11.04
CA ALA A 867 -29.01 2.56 11.84
C ALA A 867 -28.54 2.54 13.31
N GLU A 868 -27.32 2.99 13.61
CA GLU A 868 -26.80 3.11 14.97
C GLU A 868 -27.56 4.21 15.74
N ARG A 869 -28.65 3.83 16.41
CA ARG A 869 -29.34 4.68 17.37
C ARG A 869 -28.48 4.79 18.62
N ARG A 870 -27.95 5.98 18.90
CA ARG A 870 -27.35 6.45 20.17
C ARG A 870 -27.49 5.43 21.32
N ALA A 871 -26.57 4.47 21.39
CA ALA A 871 -26.38 3.68 22.59
C ALA A 871 -25.69 4.62 23.58
N GLY A 872 -26.49 5.31 24.40
CA GLY A 872 -25.97 5.72 25.70
C GLY A 872 -25.53 4.46 26.42
N ILE A 873 -24.22 4.29 26.56
CA ILE A 873 -23.44 3.64 27.63
C ILE A 873 -22.08 3.29 27.01
N ARG A 874 -21.13 4.22 27.14
CA ARG A 874 -19.74 3.85 27.47
C ARG A 874 -19.77 3.45 28.94
N GLU A 875 -19.44 2.20 29.24
CA GLU A 875 -18.63 1.74 30.39
C GLU A 875 -18.82 0.22 30.61
N ALA A 876 -17.70 -0.48 30.76
CA ALA A 876 -17.51 -1.90 31.11
C ALA A 876 -17.51 -2.96 29.98
N ALA A 877 -16.39 -3.04 29.26
CA ALA A 877 -15.58 -4.26 29.11
C ALA A 877 -14.16 -3.88 28.66
#